data_AF-A0A192D1R4-F1
#
_entry.id   AF-A0A192D1R4-F1
#
_cell.length_a   1.000
_cell.length_b   1.000
_cell.length_c   1.000
_cell.angle_alpha   90.00
_cell.angle_beta   90.00
_cell.angle_gamma   90.00
#
_symmetry.space_group_name_H-M   'P 1'
#
loop_
_entity.id
_entity.type
_entity.pdbx_description
1 polymer ?
#
loop_
_entity_poly.entity_id
_entity_poly.type
_entity_poly.pdbx_seq_one_letter_code
_entity_poly.pdbx_strand_id
1 'polypeptide(L)'
;MSFVGKVWKVLVGVKDGLVLLFMLLFFLAVFAILSARPNPGQVRDGALLIDLGGVIVEEKTALDPVQALLARSAPMAETRARDVVRALDAAAGDARIKAVVIDMTTFLGGGQVHLKDIGEAMDRVRQAKKPVFTYALGYADDHMLIAAHASEVWMDPQGMAVIAGPGGNNLYYAGLLEKLSVKARIYRVGAFKSAVEPYSRSDMSEEARANAAGLYGAMWEEYKANVTKARPKLQLARVTGDPLAWIQSSGGDMAKAAVGAGMVDKLGDYAQFGARVAQVAGEDPWDKTPGKFASSELEPFLADLGAIRQGKAIGVVTIAGEIVDGEAGPGTAGGTRIADLLDAALAQDLAALVVRVDSPGGSVTASEEIRRAVQRHRDRKIPVAVSFANVAASGGYWVATSSDRIFAEPDTITGSIGVFAVIPTFEDAAAKLGVTSDGYRTTELSGQPDFLGGFTPAMDALLQNSINGTYSRFLGRVSASRRMPLARVEEVAQGQVWDGGTARQIGLVDEFGGLTEALGWAAAKAGVKDGEWHPVFLGESDGNYDSLIRRMVTGGSQARTAAGGGDIFALLGRRSEHLGARISADALRLLGARGAQALCTDCPITGTPVAPAPRPGDDRAEGMIALLAWLAKL
;
A
#
# COMPACT_ATOMS: atom_id res chain seq x y z
N MET A 1 19.02 22.24 67.53
CA MET A 1 19.05 21.14 66.54
C MET A 1 17.76 20.30 66.45
N SER A 2 16.95 20.15 67.52
CA SER A 2 15.74 19.28 67.45
C SER A 2 14.56 19.86 66.65
N PHE A 3 14.44 21.19 66.55
CA PHE A 3 13.38 21.86 65.77
C PHE A 3 13.53 21.61 64.26
N VAL A 4 14.74 21.77 63.73
CA VAL A 4 15.06 21.51 62.32
C VAL A 4 14.77 20.05 61.94
N GLY A 5 15.10 19.10 62.82
CA GLY A 5 14.79 17.68 62.61
C GLY A 5 13.28 17.37 62.61
N LYS A 6 12.47 18.09 63.40
CA LYS A 6 11.00 17.94 63.38
C LYS A 6 10.39 18.53 62.11
N VAL A 7 10.83 19.70 61.68
CA VAL A 7 10.39 20.35 60.43
C VAL A 7 10.77 19.49 59.22
N TRP A 8 11.98 18.90 59.21
CA TRP A 8 12.41 17.98 58.15
C TRP A 8 11.53 16.72 58.06
N LYS A 9 11.15 16.11 59.19
CA LYS A 9 10.23 14.96 59.21
C LYS A 9 8.85 15.30 58.64
N VAL A 10 8.34 16.50 58.91
CA VAL A 10 7.07 16.97 58.33
C VAL A 10 7.20 17.18 56.82
N LEU A 11 8.29 17.81 56.36
CA LEU A 11 8.57 18.00 54.93
C LEU A 11 8.70 16.68 54.17
N VAL A 12 9.42 15.72 54.73
CA VAL A 12 9.55 14.36 54.16
C VAL A 12 8.18 13.67 54.13
N GLY A 13 7.40 13.75 55.21
CA GLY A 13 6.04 13.18 55.24
C GLY A 13 5.09 13.80 54.21
N VAL A 14 5.15 15.12 53.99
CA VAL A 14 4.36 15.81 52.95
C VAL A 14 4.83 15.39 51.56
N LYS A 15 6.15 15.32 51.32
CA LYS A 15 6.72 14.85 50.05
C LYS A 15 6.29 13.41 49.76
N ASP A 16 6.43 12.50 50.73
CA ASP A 16 6.08 11.09 50.57
C ASP A 16 4.57 10.92 50.36
N GLY A 17 3.75 11.68 51.09
CA GLY A 17 2.30 11.73 50.88
C GLY A 17 1.91 12.22 49.48
N LEU A 18 2.57 13.26 48.97
CA LEU A 18 2.37 13.75 47.61
C LEU A 18 2.82 12.72 46.56
N VAL A 19 3.99 12.08 46.74
CA VAL A 19 4.48 11.04 45.83
C VAL A 19 3.52 9.85 45.78
N LEU A 20 3.03 9.37 46.94
CA LEU A 20 2.06 8.29 47.01
C LEU A 20 0.72 8.68 46.37
N LEU A 21 0.26 9.92 46.57
CA LEU A 21 -0.95 10.44 45.92
C LEU A 21 -0.77 10.52 44.40
N PHE A 22 0.36 11.03 43.90
CA PHE A 22 0.64 11.08 42.47
C PHE A 22 0.79 9.68 41.87
N MET A 23 1.42 8.73 42.57
CA MET A 23 1.46 7.33 42.14
C MET A 23 0.06 6.73 42.08
N LEU A 24 -0.77 6.95 43.10
CA LEU A 24 -2.15 6.46 43.12
C LEU A 24 -2.97 7.08 41.97
N LEU A 25 -2.88 8.38 41.76
CA LEU A 25 -3.55 9.08 40.66
C LEU A 25 -3.03 8.61 39.30
N PHE A 26 -1.73 8.36 39.16
CA PHE A 26 -1.12 7.80 37.96
C PHE A 26 -1.65 6.40 37.68
N PHE A 27 -1.64 5.49 38.67
CA PHE A 27 -2.16 4.13 38.49
C PHE A 27 -3.68 4.10 38.32
N LEU A 28 -4.44 5.02 38.92
CA LEU A 28 -5.87 5.18 38.67
C LEU A 28 -6.13 5.71 37.26
N ALA A 29 -5.34 6.67 36.77
CA ALA A 29 -5.42 7.15 35.40
C ALA A 29 -5.07 6.04 34.41
N VAL A 30 -3.98 5.31 34.63
CA VAL A 30 -3.59 4.14 33.83
C VAL A 30 -4.66 3.05 33.89
N PHE A 31 -5.20 2.72 35.08
CA PHE A 31 -6.27 1.76 35.22
C PHE A 31 -7.56 2.21 34.52
N ALA A 32 -7.94 3.49 34.64
CA ALA A 32 -9.09 4.05 33.95
C ALA A 32 -8.89 4.02 32.43
N ILE A 33 -7.68 4.29 31.93
CA ILE A 33 -7.32 4.24 30.51
C ILE A 33 -7.31 2.79 29.99
N LEU A 34 -6.72 1.85 30.74
CA LEU A 34 -6.63 0.43 30.37
C LEU A 34 -7.97 -0.31 30.54
N SER A 35 -8.80 0.10 31.49
CA SER A 35 -10.13 -0.47 31.76
C SER A 35 -11.24 0.22 30.99
N ALA A 36 -10.99 1.43 30.47
CA ALA A 36 -11.75 1.99 29.38
C ALA A 36 -11.46 1.14 28.14
N ARG A 37 -12.12 -0.03 28.07
CA ARG A 37 -12.43 -0.61 26.77
C ARG A 37 -13.04 0.53 25.98
N PRO A 38 -12.49 0.91 24.81
CA PRO A 38 -13.25 1.77 23.92
C PRO A 38 -14.57 1.04 23.76
N ASN A 39 -15.66 1.61 24.28
CA ASN A 39 -16.98 1.08 23.99
C ASN A 39 -17.03 1.17 22.46
N PRO A 40 -16.93 0.04 21.72
CA PRO A 40 -17.05 0.12 20.29
C PRO A 40 -18.40 0.80 20.09
N GLY A 41 -18.42 1.92 19.37
CA GLY A 41 -19.66 2.68 19.20
C GLY A 41 -20.79 1.69 18.92
N GLN A 42 -21.85 1.71 19.73
CA GLN A 42 -22.85 0.65 19.62
C GLN A 42 -23.39 0.64 18.20
N VAL A 43 -23.36 -0.53 17.56
CA VAL A 43 -24.02 -0.70 16.27
C VAL A 43 -25.49 -0.43 16.47
N ARG A 44 -25.98 0.59 15.78
CA ARG A 44 -27.34 1.12 15.90
C ARG A 44 -28.04 1.12 14.55
N ASP A 45 -29.37 1.16 14.62
CA ASP A 45 -30.20 1.42 13.45
C ASP A 45 -29.80 2.74 12.79
N GLY A 46 -29.57 2.73 11.48
CA GLY A 46 -29.15 3.92 10.73
C GLY A 46 -28.31 3.59 9.51
N ALA A 47 -27.41 4.49 9.13
CA ALA A 47 -26.45 4.27 8.05
C ALA A 47 -25.21 3.51 8.57
N LEU A 48 -24.53 2.75 7.71
CA LEU A 48 -23.13 2.40 7.91
C LEU A 48 -22.28 3.54 7.34
N LEU A 49 -21.55 4.25 8.20
CA LEU A 49 -20.61 5.29 7.81
C LEU A 49 -19.21 4.68 7.65
N ILE A 50 -18.66 4.82 6.44
CA ILE A 50 -17.30 4.45 6.09
C ILE A 50 -16.57 5.73 5.73
N ASP A 51 -15.79 6.24 6.69
CA ASP A 51 -14.84 7.34 6.45
C ASP A 51 -13.59 6.75 5.76
N LEU A 52 -13.43 7.00 4.46
CA LEU A 52 -12.28 6.57 3.67
C LEU A 52 -11.14 7.59 3.73
N GLY A 53 -10.89 8.19 4.89
CA GLY A 53 -9.74 9.07 5.07
C GLY A 53 -8.40 8.37 4.86
N GLY A 54 -7.49 9.04 4.15
CA GLY A 54 -6.18 8.50 3.80
C GLY A 54 -6.22 7.52 2.64
N VAL A 55 -5.57 6.36 2.77
CA VAL A 55 -5.35 5.41 1.67
C VAL A 55 -5.95 4.04 1.94
N ILE A 56 -6.35 3.34 0.88
CA ILE A 56 -6.77 1.93 0.96
C ILE A 56 -5.57 1.03 0.70
N VAL A 57 -5.33 0.10 1.63
CA VAL A 57 -4.17 -0.81 1.62
C VAL A 57 -4.61 -2.27 1.76
N GLU A 58 -3.75 -3.21 1.35
CA GLU A 58 -3.96 -4.64 1.63
C GLU A 58 -3.68 -4.95 3.12
N GLU A 59 -2.58 -4.43 3.67
CA GLU A 59 -2.15 -4.60 5.05
C GLU A 59 -1.89 -3.23 5.70
N LYS A 60 -2.43 -2.98 6.90
CA LYS A 60 -2.11 -1.77 7.65
C LYS A 60 -0.70 -1.84 8.19
N THR A 61 0.03 -0.74 8.06
CA THR A 61 1.31 -0.52 8.71
C THR A 61 1.13 -0.55 10.22
N ALA A 62 1.97 -1.33 10.91
CA ALA A 62 2.02 -1.32 12.36
C ALA A 62 2.67 -0.02 12.84
N LEU A 63 2.03 0.67 13.78
CA LEU A 63 2.56 1.90 14.35
C LEU A 63 3.40 1.57 15.58
N ASP A 64 4.65 2.04 15.61
CA ASP A 64 5.41 2.12 16.85
C ASP A 64 4.89 3.32 17.67
N PRO A 65 4.28 3.09 18.85
CA PRO A 65 3.67 4.15 19.66
C PRO A 65 4.68 5.23 20.10
N VAL A 66 5.93 4.83 20.34
CA VAL A 66 6.99 5.74 20.78
C VAL A 66 7.44 6.61 19.63
N GLN A 67 7.63 6.03 18.45
CA GLN A 67 8.01 6.79 17.26
C GLN A 67 6.91 7.75 16.82
N ALA A 68 5.65 7.30 16.83
CA ALA A 68 4.51 8.16 16.49
C ALA A 68 4.42 9.38 17.42
N LEU A 69 4.69 9.21 18.71
CA LEU A 69 4.71 10.31 19.68
C LEU A 69 5.89 11.26 19.45
N LEU A 70 7.08 10.74 19.11
CA LEU A 70 8.28 11.53 18.84
C LEU A 70 8.17 12.34 17.54
N ALA A 71 7.53 11.77 16.51
CA ALA A 71 7.37 12.41 15.20
C ALA A 71 6.47 13.66 15.24
N ARG A 72 5.60 13.80 16.24
CA ARG A 72 4.64 14.91 16.40
C ARG A 72 3.73 15.14 15.18
N SER A 73 3.63 14.16 14.29
CA SER A 73 2.75 14.16 13.13
C SER A 73 1.92 12.88 13.16
N ALA A 74 0.63 13.00 12.85
CA ALA A 74 -0.22 11.83 12.71
C ALA A 74 0.20 11.05 11.45
N PRO A 75 0.40 9.73 11.55
CA PRO A 75 0.63 8.92 10.36
C PRO A 75 -0.58 9.00 9.43
N MET A 76 -0.32 8.84 8.13
CA MET A 76 -1.39 8.76 7.13
C MET A 76 -2.40 7.67 7.55
N ALA A 77 -3.69 8.00 7.48
CA ALA A 77 -4.73 7.02 7.78
C ALA A 77 -4.72 5.92 6.72
N GLU A 78 -4.90 4.68 7.18
CA GLU A 78 -4.90 3.49 6.34
C GLU A 78 -6.12 2.63 6.67
N THR A 79 -6.83 2.22 5.63
CA THR A 79 -8.02 1.37 5.70
C THR A 79 -7.79 0.11 4.87
N ARG A 80 -8.07 -1.07 5.45
CA ARG A 80 -7.88 -2.34 4.71
C ARG A 80 -9.01 -2.54 3.72
N ALA A 81 -8.67 -2.85 2.47
CA ALA A 81 -9.65 -3.08 1.42
C ALA A 81 -10.68 -4.15 1.82
N ARG A 82 -10.20 -5.31 2.29
CA ARG A 82 -11.06 -6.42 2.72
C ARG A 82 -12.01 -6.07 3.88
N ASP A 83 -11.64 -5.14 4.74
CA ASP A 83 -12.45 -4.76 5.90
C ASP A 83 -13.65 -3.93 5.40
N VAL A 84 -13.42 -3.04 4.43
CA VAL A 84 -14.48 -2.28 3.74
C VAL A 84 -15.41 -3.22 2.99
N VAL A 85 -14.87 -4.14 2.17
CA VAL A 85 -15.65 -5.12 1.41
C VAL A 85 -16.51 -5.97 2.35
N ARG A 86 -15.92 -6.52 3.42
CA ARG A 86 -16.63 -7.31 4.44
C ARG A 86 -17.77 -6.53 5.09
N ALA A 87 -17.53 -5.27 5.45
CA ALA A 87 -18.54 -4.43 6.06
C ALA A 87 -19.70 -4.13 5.09
N LEU A 88 -19.40 -3.86 3.81
CA LEU A 88 -20.42 -3.64 2.78
C LEU A 88 -21.26 -4.91 2.54
N ASP A 89 -20.62 -6.07 2.44
CA ASP A 89 -21.31 -7.35 2.24
C ASP A 89 -22.23 -7.70 3.42
N ALA A 90 -21.76 -7.49 4.65
CA ALA A 90 -22.59 -7.68 5.83
C ALA A 90 -23.74 -6.65 5.89
N ALA A 91 -23.47 -5.39 5.55
CA ALA A 91 -24.46 -4.33 5.52
C ALA A 91 -25.58 -4.59 4.53
N ALA A 92 -25.34 -5.35 3.44
CA ALA A 92 -26.39 -5.75 2.51
C ALA A 92 -27.49 -6.58 3.20
N GLY A 93 -27.12 -7.52 4.09
CA GLY A 93 -28.05 -8.39 4.83
C GLY A 93 -28.55 -7.86 6.17
N ASP A 94 -27.86 -6.91 6.78
CA ASP A 94 -28.18 -6.45 8.14
C ASP A 94 -29.41 -5.53 8.19
N ALA A 95 -30.44 -5.91 8.94
CA ALA A 95 -31.68 -5.13 9.06
C ALA A 95 -31.49 -3.78 9.75
N ARG A 96 -30.45 -3.59 10.57
CA ARG A 96 -30.14 -2.34 11.27
C ARG A 96 -29.64 -1.27 10.30
N ILE A 97 -28.92 -1.69 9.25
CA ILE A 97 -28.34 -0.79 8.25
C ILE A 97 -29.39 -0.45 7.19
N LYS A 98 -29.78 0.83 7.12
CA LYS A 98 -30.77 1.37 6.18
C LYS A 98 -30.14 1.97 4.93
N ALA A 99 -28.91 2.45 5.03
CA ALA A 99 -28.11 3.04 3.96
C ALA A 99 -26.62 2.86 4.23
N VAL A 100 -25.79 3.06 3.22
CA VAL A 100 -24.34 3.17 3.38
C VAL A 100 -23.90 4.58 2.98
N VAL A 101 -22.97 5.15 3.73
CA VAL A 101 -22.32 6.43 3.44
C VAL A 101 -20.83 6.18 3.32
N ILE A 102 -20.25 6.57 2.17
CA ILE A 102 -18.81 6.58 1.94
C ILE A 102 -18.35 8.04 1.92
N ASP A 103 -17.69 8.47 2.99
CA ASP A 103 -17.10 9.81 3.06
C ASP A 103 -15.68 9.76 2.50
N MET A 104 -15.46 10.46 1.38
CA MET A 104 -14.17 10.51 0.69
C MET A 104 -13.54 11.90 0.77
N THR A 105 -13.99 12.75 1.70
CA THR A 105 -13.49 14.12 1.85
C THR A 105 -11.97 14.18 2.03
N THR A 106 -11.39 13.19 2.72
CA THR A 106 -9.95 13.10 2.97
C THR A 106 -9.30 11.87 2.32
N PHE A 107 -9.98 11.27 1.35
CA PHE A 107 -9.48 10.12 0.62
C PHE A 107 -8.35 10.51 -0.34
N LEU A 108 -7.27 9.74 -0.30
CA LEU A 108 -6.05 9.98 -1.08
C LEU A 108 -5.83 8.94 -2.18
N GLY A 109 -6.58 7.83 -2.16
CA GLY A 109 -6.56 6.83 -3.22
C GLY A 109 -6.33 5.39 -2.75
N GLY A 110 -6.26 4.49 -3.72
CA GLY A 110 -6.03 3.07 -3.52
C GLY A 110 -5.71 2.38 -4.85
N GLY A 111 -5.26 1.13 -4.82
CA GLY A 111 -5.02 0.39 -6.06
C GLY A 111 -6.33 -0.03 -6.75
N GLN A 112 -6.31 -0.07 -8.08
CA GLN A 112 -7.50 -0.25 -8.92
C GLN A 112 -8.29 -1.53 -8.60
N VAL A 113 -7.62 -2.64 -8.28
CA VAL A 113 -8.25 -3.90 -7.86
C VAL A 113 -9.05 -3.70 -6.57
N HIS A 114 -8.45 -3.09 -5.55
CA HIS A 114 -9.16 -2.82 -4.29
C HIS A 114 -10.38 -1.90 -4.46
N LEU A 115 -10.23 -0.85 -5.27
CA LEU A 115 -11.32 0.11 -5.52
C LEU A 115 -12.47 -0.54 -6.28
N LYS A 116 -12.16 -1.41 -7.24
CA LYS A 116 -13.14 -2.21 -7.97
C LYS A 116 -13.86 -3.19 -7.03
N ASP A 117 -13.15 -3.91 -6.16
CA ASP A 117 -13.75 -4.80 -5.16
C ASP A 117 -14.74 -4.07 -4.25
N ILE A 118 -14.36 -2.87 -3.79
CA ILE A 118 -15.23 -2.00 -2.97
C ILE A 118 -16.45 -1.55 -3.77
N GLY A 119 -16.27 -1.15 -5.03
CA GLY A 119 -17.37 -0.77 -5.92
C GLY A 119 -18.36 -1.91 -6.16
N GLU A 120 -17.87 -3.13 -6.42
CA GLU A 120 -18.70 -4.32 -6.57
C GLU A 120 -19.45 -4.70 -5.28
N ALA A 121 -18.83 -4.47 -4.11
CA ALA A 121 -19.51 -4.62 -2.82
C ALA A 121 -20.61 -3.57 -2.61
N MET A 122 -20.39 -2.32 -3.04
CA MET A 122 -21.43 -1.29 -3.05
C MET A 122 -22.60 -1.67 -3.97
N ASP A 123 -22.34 -2.31 -5.11
CA ASP A 123 -23.40 -2.82 -5.97
C ASP A 123 -24.25 -3.89 -5.29
N ARG A 124 -23.65 -4.79 -4.49
CA ARG A 124 -24.39 -5.78 -3.71
C ARG A 124 -25.30 -5.13 -2.67
N VAL A 125 -24.83 -4.08 -1.99
CA VAL A 125 -25.67 -3.26 -1.08
C VAL A 125 -26.86 -2.65 -1.83
N ARG A 126 -26.63 -2.09 -3.02
CA ARG A 126 -27.69 -1.49 -3.85
C ARG A 126 -28.69 -2.51 -4.37
N GLN A 127 -28.22 -3.70 -4.73
CA GLN A 127 -29.06 -4.83 -5.13
C GLN A 127 -29.99 -5.26 -3.97
N ALA A 128 -29.50 -5.19 -2.73
CA ALA A 128 -30.30 -5.35 -1.51
C ALA A 128 -31.22 -4.16 -1.18
N LYS A 129 -31.39 -3.21 -2.11
CA LYS A 129 -32.30 -2.05 -2.03
C LYS A 129 -31.94 -1.02 -0.95
N LYS A 130 -30.68 -1.03 -0.49
CA LYS A 130 -30.14 -0.02 0.41
C LYS A 130 -29.36 1.02 -0.41
N PRO A 131 -29.69 2.32 -0.32
CA PRO A 131 -28.95 3.33 -1.07
C PRO A 131 -27.53 3.50 -0.52
N VAL A 132 -26.60 3.76 -1.44
CA VAL A 132 -25.21 4.09 -1.13
C VAL A 132 -24.97 5.56 -1.51
N PHE A 133 -24.53 6.36 -0.56
CA PHE A 133 -24.25 7.78 -0.71
C PHE A 133 -22.75 8.03 -0.65
N THR A 134 -22.22 8.88 -1.54
CA THR A 134 -20.83 9.34 -1.45
C THR A 134 -20.77 10.84 -1.28
N TYR A 135 -19.79 11.32 -0.52
CA TYR A 135 -19.50 12.74 -0.40
C TYR A 135 -18.00 13.01 -0.49
N ALA A 136 -17.61 14.04 -1.24
CA ALA A 136 -16.25 14.56 -1.26
C ALA A 136 -16.23 16.03 -1.70
N LEU A 137 -15.16 16.75 -1.32
CA LEU A 137 -14.86 18.07 -1.89
C LEU A 137 -14.35 17.94 -3.34
N GLY A 138 -13.65 16.86 -3.67
CA GLY A 138 -13.18 16.62 -5.02
C GLY A 138 -13.22 15.14 -5.39
N TYR A 139 -13.47 14.86 -6.67
CA TYR A 139 -13.46 13.50 -7.21
C TYR A 139 -12.35 13.38 -8.27
N ALA A 140 -11.31 12.61 -7.97
CA ALA A 140 -10.28 12.19 -8.93
C ALA A 140 -10.59 10.80 -9.51
N ASP A 141 -9.66 10.23 -10.29
CA ASP A 141 -9.77 8.87 -10.87
C ASP A 141 -10.23 7.83 -9.82
N ASP A 142 -9.46 7.68 -8.73
CA ASP A 142 -9.75 6.71 -7.66
C ASP A 142 -11.09 6.96 -6.97
N HIS A 143 -11.48 8.23 -6.82
CA HIS A 143 -12.77 8.59 -6.22
C HIS A 143 -13.90 8.20 -7.15
N MET A 144 -13.76 8.47 -8.45
CA MET A 144 -14.76 8.16 -9.46
C MET A 144 -14.90 6.66 -9.68
N LEU A 145 -13.82 5.88 -9.51
CA LEU A 145 -13.88 4.43 -9.57
C LEU A 145 -14.79 3.84 -8.48
N ILE A 146 -14.78 4.40 -7.26
CA ILE A 146 -15.73 4.03 -6.20
C ILE A 146 -17.10 4.67 -6.45
N ALA A 147 -17.15 5.98 -6.67
CA ALA A 147 -18.38 6.77 -6.75
C ALA A 147 -19.30 6.36 -7.92
N ALA A 148 -18.71 5.77 -8.97
CA ALA A 148 -19.49 5.22 -10.08
C ALA A 148 -20.53 4.19 -9.63
N HIS A 149 -20.25 3.45 -8.55
CA HIS A 149 -21.15 2.44 -7.99
C HIS A 149 -22.18 3.00 -7.00
N ALA A 150 -22.14 4.29 -6.67
CA ALA A 150 -23.06 4.89 -5.69
C ALA A 150 -24.48 5.09 -6.25
N SER A 151 -25.47 5.14 -5.35
CA SER A 151 -26.83 5.54 -5.69
C SER A 151 -26.94 7.05 -5.89
N GLU A 152 -26.25 7.83 -5.05
CA GLU A 152 -26.17 9.29 -5.16
C GLU A 152 -24.74 9.76 -4.85
N VAL A 153 -24.15 10.49 -5.78
CA VAL A 153 -22.84 11.13 -5.64
C VAL A 153 -23.04 12.60 -5.32
N TRP A 154 -22.57 13.01 -4.14
CA TRP A 154 -22.63 14.40 -3.68
C TRP A 154 -21.25 15.04 -3.70
N MET A 155 -21.21 16.32 -4.09
CA MET A 155 -20.00 17.14 -4.08
C MET A 155 -20.31 18.53 -3.55
N ASP A 156 -19.36 19.13 -2.85
CA ASP A 156 -19.47 20.53 -2.44
C ASP A 156 -19.57 21.46 -3.68
N PRO A 157 -20.37 22.55 -3.63
CA PRO A 157 -20.44 23.52 -4.73
C PRO A 157 -19.11 24.21 -5.07
N GLN A 158 -18.14 24.23 -4.15
CA GLN A 158 -16.77 24.73 -4.40
C GLN A 158 -15.81 23.62 -4.87
N GLY A 159 -16.32 22.41 -5.04
CA GLY A 159 -15.57 21.23 -5.43
C GLY A 159 -15.29 21.10 -6.92
N MET A 160 -14.57 20.04 -7.28
CA MET A 160 -14.30 19.67 -8.67
C MET A 160 -14.24 18.15 -8.86
N ALA A 161 -14.57 17.70 -10.06
CA ALA A 161 -14.36 16.31 -10.47
C ALA A 161 -13.47 16.29 -11.73
N VAL A 162 -12.42 15.48 -11.73
CA VAL A 162 -11.46 15.35 -12.83
C VAL A 162 -11.10 13.89 -13.00
N ILE A 163 -11.14 13.42 -14.25
CA ILE A 163 -10.61 12.12 -14.63
C ILE A 163 -9.40 12.36 -15.53
N ALA A 164 -8.22 11.99 -15.06
CA ALA A 164 -6.94 12.21 -15.75
C ALA A 164 -6.47 10.96 -16.49
N GLY A 165 -6.75 9.78 -15.94
CA GLY A 165 -6.28 8.50 -16.46
C GLY A 165 -4.86 8.15 -16.00
N PRO A 166 -4.44 6.88 -16.21
CA PRO A 166 -3.15 6.40 -15.75
C PRO A 166 -2.00 7.08 -16.51
N GLY A 167 -0.94 7.40 -15.77
CA GLY A 167 0.26 8.02 -16.32
C GLY A 167 0.98 8.89 -15.29
N GLY A 168 2.00 9.61 -15.76
CA GLY A 168 2.76 10.53 -14.91
C GLY A 168 4.20 10.67 -15.38
N ASN A 169 5.02 11.24 -14.50
CA ASN A 169 6.43 11.50 -14.74
C ASN A 169 7.31 10.68 -13.79
N ASN A 170 8.42 10.18 -14.32
CA ASN A 170 9.50 9.59 -13.54
C ASN A 170 10.67 10.56 -13.45
N LEU A 171 11.39 10.51 -12.33
CA LEU A 171 12.60 11.31 -12.13
C LEU A 171 13.81 10.56 -12.70
N TYR A 172 14.71 11.33 -13.31
CA TYR A 172 15.96 10.83 -13.88
C TYR A 172 17.11 11.65 -13.31
N TYR A 173 18.12 10.96 -12.78
CA TYR A 173 19.20 11.48 -11.98
C TYR A 173 20.57 11.34 -12.63
N ALA A 174 20.70 10.72 -13.80
CA ALA A 174 22.01 10.52 -14.44
C ALA A 174 22.80 11.82 -14.59
N GLY A 175 22.16 12.90 -15.05
CA GLY A 175 22.80 14.22 -15.16
C GLY A 175 23.16 14.87 -13.81
N LEU A 176 22.46 14.51 -12.72
CA LEU A 176 22.83 14.94 -11.37
C LEU A 176 24.06 14.15 -10.88
N LEU A 177 24.06 12.82 -11.06
CA LEU A 177 25.16 11.95 -10.66
C LEU A 177 26.45 12.29 -11.40
N GLU A 178 26.37 12.59 -12.69
CA GLU A 178 27.51 13.07 -13.49
C GLU A 178 28.11 14.37 -12.92
N LYS A 179 27.27 15.35 -12.58
CA LYS A 179 27.72 16.61 -11.96
C LYS A 179 28.40 16.37 -10.61
N LEU A 180 27.87 15.45 -9.81
CA LEU A 180 28.45 15.05 -8.52
C LEU A 180 29.66 14.11 -8.68
N SER A 181 30.00 13.71 -9.91
CA SER A 181 31.10 12.76 -10.19
C SER A 181 30.92 11.42 -9.46
N VAL A 182 29.65 11.00 -9.35
CA VAL A 182 29.22 9.72 -8.79
C VAL A 182 28.88 8.80 -9.95
N LYS A 183 29.46 7.61 -9.97
CA LYS A 183 29.20 6.61 -10.99
C LYS A 183 28.18 5.60 -10.50
N ALA A 184 27.01 5.52 -11.16
CA ALA A 184 26.07 4.43 -10.92
C ALA A 184 26.48 3.19 -11.72
N ARG A 185 27.07 2.20 -11.06
CA ARG A 185 27.41 0.90 -11.67
C ARG A 185 26.16 0.03 -11.71
N ILE A 186 25.71 -0.31 -12.91
CA ILE A 186 24.45 -1.03 -13.14
C ILE A 186 24.74 -2.42 -13.67
N TYR A 187 24.17 -3.42 -13.00
CA TYR A 187 24.18 -4.82 -13.42
C TYR A 187 22.74 -5.24 -13.61
N ARG A 188 22.34 -5.67 -14.82
CA ARG A 188 20.95 -6.00 -15.12
C ARG A 188 20.82 -7.11 -16.14
N VAL A 189 19.68 -7.79 -16.12
CA VAL A 189 19.20 -8.64 -17.22
C VAL A 189 17.73 -8.35 -17.49
N GLY A 190 17.40 -8.15 -18.77
CA GLY A 190 16.06 -7.82 -19.25
C GLY A 190 16.00 -6.45 -19.95
N ALA A 191 15.57 -6.43 -21.21
CA ALA A 191 15.41 -5.20 -22.00
C ALA A 191 14.39 -4.23 -21.38
N PHE A 192 13.31 -4.75 -20.80
CA PHE A 192 12.24 -3.97 -20.18
C PHE A 192 12.49 -3.73 -18.68
N LYS A 193 13.63 -4.14 -18.12
CA LYS A 193 13.98 -3.87 -16.72
C LYS A 193 14.47 -2.41 -16.56
N SER A 194 13.51 -1.51 -16.56
CA SER A 194 13.62 -0.04 -16.54
C SER A 194 14.02 0.57 -15.18
N ALA A 195 13.96 -0.20 -14.09
CA ALA A 195 14.21 0.29 -12.72
C ALA A 195 15.59 0.93 -12.48
N VAL A 196 16.51 0.73 -13.41
CA VAL A 196 17.87 1.28 -13.41
C VAL A 196 18.03 2.53 -14.29
N GLU A 197 17.05 2.82 -15.16
CA GLU A 197 17.08 3.96 -16.08
C GLU A 197 17.16 5.31 -15.36
N PRO A 198 16.47 5.54 -14.22
CA PRO A 198 16.63 6.77 -13.45
C PRO A 198 18.09 7.10 -13.10
N TYR A 199 18.97 6.11 -13.00
CA TYR A 199 20.37 6.31 -12.60
C TYR A 199 21.36 6.25 -13.77
N SER A 200 20.91 5.87 -14.97
CA SER A 200 21.75 5.73 -16.18
C SER A 200 21.38 6.66 -17.33
N ARG A 201 20.16 7.19 -17.32
CA ARG A 201 19.61 8.01 -18.40
C ARG A 201 18.99 9.28 -17.85
N SER A 202 18.67 10.18 -18.78
CA SER A 202 17.90 11.41 -18.51
C SER A 202 16.44 11.29 -18.98
N ASP A 203 16.09 10.17 -19.62
CA ASP A 203 14.80 9.88 -20.20
C ASP A 203 14.52 8.38 -20.26
N MET A 204 13.25 8.06 -20.52
CA MET A 204 12.76 6.69 -20.69
C MET A 204 13.24 6.11 -22.02
N SER A 205 13.74 4.87 -22.00
CA SER A 205 14.06 4.12 -23.22
C SER A 205 12.83 3.86 -24.10
N GLU A 206 13.05 3.49 -25.36
CA GLU A 206 11.95 3.13 -26.27
C GLU A 206 11.22 1.87 -25.77
N GLU A 207 11.95 0.92 -25.21
CA GLU A 207 11.43 -0.32 -24.65
C GLU A 207 10.55 -0.07 -23.42
N ALA A 208 11.04 0.74 -22.47
CA ALA A 208 10.27 1.12 -21.29
C ALA A 208 9.03 1.95 -21.68
N ARG A 209 9.16 2.82 -22.69
CA ARG A 209 8.02 3.58 -23.24
C ARG A 209 6.96 2.69 -23.83
N ALA A 210 7.36 1.71 -24.63
CA ALA A 210 6.44 0.76 -25.25
C ALA A 210 5.74 -0.11 -24.19
N ASN A 211 6.48 -0.58 -23.17
CA ASN A 211 5.88 -1.37 -22.10
C ASN A 211 4.89 -0.54 -21.27
N ALA A 212 5.25 0.68 -20.87
CA ALA A 212 4.37 1.58 -20.12
C ALA A 212 3.12 1.95 -20.94
N ALA A 213 3.25 2.20 -22.24
CA ALA A 213 2.11 2.49 -23.11
C ALA A 213 1.12 1.30 -23.18
N GLY A 214 1.63 0.07 -23.29
CA GLY A 214 0.80 -1.13 -23.26
C GLY A 214 0.07 -1.31 -21.92
N LEU A 215 0.80 -1.19 -20.81
CA LEU A 215 0.24 -1.35 -19.46
C LEU A 215 -0.81 -0.28 -19.15
N TYR A 216 -0.49 1.00 -19.31
CA TYR A 216 -1.42 2.09 -19.03
C TYR A 216 -2.60 2.10 -19.98
N GLY A 217 -2.41 1.70 -21.24
CA GLY A 217 -3.51 1.48 -22.17
C GLY A 217 -4.51 0.45 -21.64
N ALA A 218 -4.04 -0.73 -21.22
CA ALA A 218 -4.89 -1.78 -20.67
C ALA A 218 -5.62 -1.33 -19.40
N MET A 219 -4.90 -0.75 -18.43
CA MET A 219 -5.49 -0.24 -17.19
C MET A 219 -6.56 0.84 -17.45
N TRP A 220 -6.34 1.70 -18.44
CA TRP A 220 -7.29 2.73 -18.83
C TRP A 220 -8.55 2.16 -19.47
N GLU A 221 -8.42 1.14 -20.33
CA GLU A 221 -9.59 0.46 -20.90
C GLU A 221 -10.44 -0.20 -19.82
N GLU A 222 -9.83 -0.89 -18.85
CA GLU A 222 -10.56 -1.49 -17.73
C GLU A 222 -11.22 -0.43 -16.83
N TYR A 223 -10.53 0.67 -16.51
CA TYR A 223 -11.12 1.80 -15.79
C TYR A 223 -12.37 2.33 -16.52
N LYS A 224 -12.25 2.59 -17.83
CA LYS A 224 -13.38 3.08 -18.63
C LYS A 224 -14.53 2.08 -18.64
N ALA A 225 -14.23 0.78 -18.80
CA ALA A 225 -15.23 -0.29 -18.82
C ALA A 225 -15.99 -0.35 -17.49
N ASN A 226 -15.27 -0.33 -16.37
CA ASN A 226 -15.85 -0.34 -15.02
C ASN A 226 -16.75 0.89 -14.79
N VAL A 227 -16.20 2.09 -14.94
CA VAL A 227 -16.92 3.33 -14.65
C VAL A 227 -18.13 3.51 -15.57
N THR A 228 -18.01 3.18 -16.86
CA THR A 228 -19.13 3.29 -17.81
C THR A 228 -20.25 2.30 -17.47
N LYS A 229 -19.90 1.08 -17.06
CA LYS A 229 -20.86 0.06 -16.63
C LYS A 229 -21.60 0.48 -15.36
N ALA A 230 -20.86 0.96 -14.35
CA ALA A 230 -21.43 1.34 -13.07
C ALA A 230 -22.24 2.63 -13.16
N ARG A 231 -21.78 3.60 -13.96
CA ARG A 231 -22.36 4.94 -14.11
C ARG A 231 -22.59 5.33 -15.58
N PRO A 232 -23.58 4.74 -16.28
CA PRO A 232 -23.78 4.95 -17.72
C PRO A 232 -24.20 6.37 -18.11
N LYS A 233 -24.63 7.20 -17.15
CA LYS A 233 -24.93 8.62 -17.38
C LYS A 233 -23.68 9.50 -17.48
N LEU A 234 -22.53 9.01 -17.03
CA LEU A 234 -21.27 9.73 -17.12
C LEU A 234 -20.85 9.85 -18.59
N GLN A 235 -20.71 11.08 -19.06
CA GLN A 235 -20.19 11.41 -20.39
C GLN A 235 -18.65 11.31 -20.40
N LEU A 236 -18.11 10.11 -20.16
CA LEU A 236 -16.67 9.89 -19.96
C LEU A 236 -15.83 10.40 -21.14
N ALA A 237 -16.24 10.09 -22.37
CA ALA A 237 -15.55 10.55 -23.58
C ALA A 237 -15.51 12.09 -23.71
N ARG A 238 -16.52 12.80 -23.19
CA ARG A 238 -16.56 14.26 -23.20
C ARG A 238 -15.55 14.83 -22.20
N VAL A 239 -15.51 14.30 -20.97
CA VAL A 239 -14.66 14.85 -19.91
C VAL A 239 -13.18 14.55 -20.15
N THR A 240 -12.85 13.46 -20.83
CA THR A 240 -11.45 13.09 -21.12
C THR A 240 -10.97 13.52 -22.51
N GLY A 241 -11.87 13.74 -23.47
CA GLY A 241 -11.51 14.07 -24.86
C GLY A 241 -11.12 15.54 -25.06
N ASP A 242 -11.86 16.47 -24.45
CA ASP A 242 -11.57 17.91 -24.46
C ASP A 242 -11.97 18.52 -23.11
N PRO A 243 -11.14 18.34 -22.06
CA PRO A 243 -11.48 18.79 -20.72
C PRO A 243 -11.65 20.32 -20.66
N LEU A 244 -10.91 21.08 -21.47
CA LEU A 244 -11.00 22.53 -21.47
C LEU A 244 -12.35 23.01 -22.01
N ALA A 245 -12.76 22.51 -23.19
CA ALA A 245 -14.06 22.87 -23.76
C ALA A 245 -15.21 22.39 -22.86
N TRP A 246 -15.08 21.22 -22.24
CA TRP A 246 -16.06 20.73 -21.26
C TRP A 246 -16.23 21.70 -20.08
N ILE A 247 -15.14 22.14 -19.46
CA ILE A 247 -15.19 23.08 -18.34
C ILE A 247 -15.74 24.44 -18.78
N GLN A 248 -15.30 24.94 -19.94
CA GLN A 248 -15.79 26.21 -20.51
C GLN A 248 -17.29 26.18 -20.80
N SER A 249 -17.86 25.02 -21.15
CA SER A 249 -19.31 24.88 -21.37
C SER A 249 -20.16 25.16 -20.12
N SER A 250 -19.54 25.23 -18.93
CA SER A 250 -20.17 25.63 -17.67
C SER A 250 -19.66 26.98 -17.14
N GLY A 251 -19.05 27.80 -18.00
CA GLY A 251 -18.51 29.11 -17.61
C GLY A 251 -17.32 29.04 -16.65
N GLY A 252 -16.57 27.94 -16.66
CA GLY A 252 -15.46 27.70 -15.73
C GLY A 252 -15.87 27.13 -14.37
N ASP A 253 -17.17 26.89 -14.14
CA ASP A 253 -17.68 26.27 -12.92
C ASP A 253 -17.52 24.75 -13.01
N MET A 254 -16.47 24.25 -12.35
CA MET A 254 -16.10 22.82 -12.33
C MET A 254 -17.18 21.95 -11.69
N ALA A 255 -17.88 22.45 -10.67
CA ALA A 255 -18.93 21.72 -9.98
C ALA A 255 -20.16 21.54 -10.87
N LYS A 256 -20.57 22.59 -11.57
CA LYS A 256 -21.63 22.51 -12.59
C LYS A 256 -21.22 21.64 -13.77
N ALA A 257 -19.96 21.71 -14.20
CA ALA A 257 -19.44 20.87 -15.27
C ALA A 257 -19.51 19.37 -14.90
N ALA A 258 -19.16 19.01 -13.66
CA ALA A 258 -19.25 17.66 -13.13
C ALA A 258 -20.69 17.12 -13.12
N VAL A 259 -21.67 17.92 -12.68
CA VAL A 259 -23.09 17.54 -12.73
C VAL A 259 -23.56 17.41 -14.19
N GLY A 260 -23.23 18.37 -15.05
CA GLY A 260 -23.62 18.37 -16.46
C GLY A 260 -23.05 17.20 -17.26
N ALA A 261 -21.92 16.65 -16.83
CA ALA A 261 -21.32 15.44 -17.39
C ALA A 261 -21.83 14.15 -16.73
N GLY A 262 -22.61 14.22 -15.65
CA GLY A 262 -23.09 13.05 -14.92
C GLY A 262 -22.04 12.41 -14.00
N MET A 263 -20.95 13.10 -13.68
CA MET A 263 -19.96 12.64 -12.68
C MET A 263 -20.56 12.66 -11.28
N VAL A 264 -21.34 13.70 -10.97
CA VAL A 264 -21.95 13.97 -9.67
C VAL A 264 -23.46 14.14 -9.85
N ASP A 265 -24.26 13.70 -8.88
CA ASP A 265 -25.73 13.82 -8.92
C ASP A 265 -26.22 15.12 -8.28
N LYS A 266 -25.57 15.55 -7.19
CA LYS A 266 -26.02 16.66 -6.34
C LYS A 266 -24.85 17.53 -5.90
N LEU A 267 -25.07 18.83 -5.92
CA LEU A 267 -24.20 19.79 -5.28
C LEU A 267 -24.80 20.20 -3.94
N GLY A 268 -24.00 20.16 -2.89
CA GLY A 268 -24.41 20.61 -1.56
C GLY A 268 -23.27 20.51 -0.57
N ASP A 269 -23.32 21.35 0.46
CA ASP A 269 -22.39 21.24 1.58
C ASP A 269 -22.66 19.97 2.41
N TYR A 270 -21.77 19.65 3.35
CA TYR A 270 -21.90 18.47 4.18
C TYR A 270 -23.19 18.48 5.04
N ALA A 271 -23.70 19.65 5.40
CA ALA A 271 -24.93 19.76 6.18
C ALA A 271 -26.14 19.34 5.36
N GLN A 272 -26.23 19.80 4.11
CA GLN A 272 -27.26 19.41 3.16
C GLN A 272 -27.17 17.92 2.80
N PHE A 273 -25.95 17.41 2.60
CA PHE A 273 -25.69 15.99 2.40
C PHE A 273 -26.19 15.15 3.58
N GLY A 274 -25.78 15.48 4.81
CA GLY A 274 -26.20 14.74 5.99
C GLY A 274 -27.71 14.81 6.24
N ALA A 275 -28.37 15.94 5.91
CA ALA A 275 -29.83 16.04 5.95
C ALA A 275 -30.49 15.09 4.94
N ARG A 276 -29.92 14.90 3.74
CA ARG A 276 -30.38 13.90 2.77
C ARG A 276 -30.24 12.48 3.32
N VAL A 277 -29.11 12.16 3.95
CA VAL A 277 -28.89 10.84 4.56
C VAL A 277 -29.87 10.61 5.71
N ALA A 278 -30.12 11.61 6.56
CA ALA A 278 -31.04 11.51 7.68
C ALA A 278 -32.49 11.21 7.26
N GLN A 279 -32.92 11.64 6.07
CA GLN A 279 -34.24 11.27 5.53
C GLN A 279 -34.40 9.76 5.30
N VAL A 280 -33.30 9.03 5.12
CA VAL A 280 -33.29 7.58 4.88
C VAL A 280 -32.87 6.80 6.13
N ALA A 281 -31.80 7.23 6.78
CA ALA A 281 -31.19 6.54 7.92
C ALA A 281 -31.78 6.96 9.27
N GLY A 282 -32.47 8.11 9.34
CA GLY A 282 -32.91 8.73 10.58
C GLY A 282 -31.94 9.80 11.09
N GLU A 283 -32.44 10.68 11.96
CA GLU A 283 -31.61 11.69 12.63
C GLU A 283 -30.75 11.07 13.72
N ASP A 284 -29.58 11.67 13.98
CA ASP A 284 -28.81 11.30 15.16
C ASP A 284 -29.57 11.73 16.44
N PRO A 285 -29.79 10.81 17.41
CA PRO A 285 -30.51 11.12 18.64
C PRO A 285 -29.66 11.91 19.66
N TRP A 286 -28.33 11.89 19.54
CA TRP A 286 -27.40 12.48 20.51
C TRP A 286 -26.70 13.73 19.98
N ASP A 287 -26.52 13.85 18.66
CA ASP A 287 -25.82 14.97 18.03
C ASP A 287 -26.73 15.69 17.03
N LYS A 288 -27.23 16.86 17.41
CA LYS A 288 -28.11 17.70 16.58
C LYS A 288 -27.35 18.73 15.74
N THR A 289 -26.03 18.62 15.65
CA THR A 289 -25.25 19.52 14.79
C THR A 289 -25.56 19.27 13.30
N PRO A 290 -25.48 20.30 12.44
CA PRO A 290 -25.79 20.15 11.02
C PRO A 290 -24.96 19.05 10.34
N GLY A 291 -25.61 18.25 9.48
CA GLY A 291 -24.97 17.16 8.74
C GLY A 291 -24.89 15.82 9.50
N LYS A 292 -25.40 15.76 10.74
CA LYS A 292 -25.45 14.52 11.51
C LYS A 292 -26.69 13.68 11.18
N PHE A 293 -26.48 12.37 11.17
CA PHE A 293 -27.50 11.36 10.90
C PHE A 293 -27.21 10.12 11.76
N ALA A 294 -28.21 9.28 11.98
CA ALA A 294 -28.02 8.03 12.70
C ALA A 294 -27.05 7.13 11.92
N SER A 295 -25.91 6.80 12.53
CA SER A 295 -24.85 6.02 11.87
C SER A 295 -24.11 5.06 12.80
N SER A 296 -23.69 3.92 12.26
CA SER A 296 -22.66 3.06 12.85
C SER A 296 -21.37 3.24 12.06
N GLU A 297 -20.24 3.46 12.74
CA GLU A 297 -18.93 3.57 12.10
C GLU A 297 -18.40 2.20 11.66
N LEU A 298 -17.41 2.18 10.75
CA LEU A 298 -16.81 0.96 10.20
C LEU A 298 -16.24 0.01 11.27
N GLU A 299 -15.33 0.49 12.14
CA GLU A 299 -14.64 -0.36 13.10
C GLU A 299 -15.57 -0.99 14.15
N PRO A 300 -16.50 -0.23 14.77
CA PRO A 300 -17.49 -0.84 15.65
C PRO A 300 -18.40 -1.83 14.94
N PHE A 301 -18.77 -1.57 13.69
CA PHE A 301 -19.55 -2.52 12.89
C PHE A 301 -18.78 -3.82 12.65
N LEU A 302 -17.51 -3.75 12.25
CA LEU A 302 -16.64 -4.92 12.09
C LEU A 302 -16.44 -5.69 13.38
N ALA A 303 -16.32 -5.00 14.52
CA ALA A 303 -16.21 -5.63 15.83
C ALA A 303 -17.49 -6.40 16.21
N ASP A 304 -18.67 -5.86 15.89
CA ASP A 304 -19.97 -6.51 16.11
C ASP A 304 -20.16 -7.77 15.25
N LEU A 305 -19.64 -7.75 14.01
CA LEU A 305 -19.59 -8.94 13.15
C LEU A 305 -18.69 -10.05 13.72
N GLY A 306 -17.77 -9.73 14.64
CA GLY A 306 -16.85 -10.66 15.26
C GLY A 306 -15.88 -11.32 14.28
N ALA A 307 -15.31 -12.47 14.66
CA ALA A 307 -14.50 -13.30 13.76
C ALA A 307 -15.28 -14.57 13.37
N ILE A 308 -15.28 -14.90 12.08
CA ILE A 308 -15.85 -16.17 11.60
C ILE A 308 -14.86 -17.28 11.95
N ARG A 309 -15.25 -18.20 12.85
CA ARG A 309 -14.38 -19.30 13.32
C ARG A 309 -15.02 -20.69 13.15
N GLN A 310 -16.00 -20.81 12.26
CA GLN A 310 -16.66 -22.10 12.01
C GLN A 310 -15.93 -22.90 10.93
N GLY A 311 -15.87 -24.22 11.09
CA GLY A 311 -15.26 -25.11 10.09
C GLY A 311 -13.72 -25.17 10.14
N LYS A 312 -13.12 -25.74 9.09
CA LYS A 312 -11.67 -25.89 8.94
C LYS A 312 -10.98 -24.57 8.62
N ALA A 313 -9.81 -24.35 9.21
CA ALA A 313 -9.04 -23.14 8.98
C ALA A 313 -8.30 -23.19 7.63
N ILE A 314 -8.36 -22.08 6.90
CA ILE A 314 -7.52 -21.83 5.72
C ILE A 314 -6.60 -20.66 6.07
N GLY A 315 -5.29 -20.91 6.12
CA GLY A 315 -4.33 -19.87 6.45
C GLY A 315 -4.22 -18.85 5.32
N VAL A 316 -4.18 -17.56 5.64
CA VAL A 316 -3.92 -16.49 4.69
C VAL A 316 -2.68 -15.74 5.14
N VAL A 317 -1.61 -15.75 4.36
CA VAL A 317 -0.46 -14.88 4.60
C VAL A 317 -0.51 -13.70 3.64
N THR A 318 -0.30 -12.49 4.17
CA THR A 318 -0.27 -11.27 3.38
C THR A 318 1.18 -10.85 3.11
N ILE A 319 1.47 -10.53 1.85
CA ILE A 319 2.76 -10.01 1.40
C ILE A 319 2.47 -8.66 0.75
N ALA A 320 2.48 -7.60 1.56
CA ALA A 320 2.15 -6.24 1.13
C ALA A 320 3.38 -5.32 1.22
N GLY A 321 3.56 -4.47 0.19
CA GLY A 321 4.64 -3.50 0.09
C GLY A 321 5.94 -4.07 -0.48
N GLU A 322 7.02 -3.28 -0.45
CA GLU A 322 8.35 -3.70 -0.92
C GLU A 322 8.85 -4.89 -0.08
N ILE A 323 9.39 -5.91 -0.74
CA ILE A 323 10.00 -7.08 -0.08
C ILE A 323 11.42 -6.71 0.34
N VAL A 324 11.71 -6.78 1.63
CA VAL A 324 13.02 -6.46 2.20
C VAL A 324 13.52 -7.60 3.06
N ASP A 325 14.84 -7.71 3.24
CA ASP A 325 15.42 -8.70 4.15
C ASP A 325 15.07 -8.38 5.62
N GLY A 326 15.00 -9.43 6.46
CA GLY A 326 14.76 -9.31 7.90
C GLY A 326 13.29 -9.19 8.31
N GLU A 327 13.05 -8.50 9.42
CA GLU A 327 11.79 -8.53 10.18
C GLU A 327 10.85 -7.33 9.93
N ALA A 328 11.01 -6.60 8.82
CA ALA A 328 10.24 -5.38 8.58
C ALA A 328 8.73 -5.62 8.40
N GLY A 329 7.93 -4.59 8.71
CA GLY A 329 6.47 -4.59 8.58
C GLY A 329 5.72 -4.94 9.87
N PRO A 330 4.39 -5.12 9.83
CA PRO A 330 3.43 -4.97 8.71
C PRO A 330 3.50 -3.67 7.89
N GLY A 331 3.05 -3.69 6.63
CA GLY A 331 3.12 -2.56 5.68
C GLY A 331 4.37 -2.50 4.79
N THR A 332 5.36 -3.32 5.13
CA THR A 332 6.55 -3.67 4.34
C THR A 332 6.75 -5.19 4.46
N ALA A 333 7.09 -5.87 3.38
CA ALA A 333 7.20 -7.33 3.38
C ALA A 333 8.60 -7.78 3.84
N GLY A 334 8.82 -7.88 5.16
CA GLY A 334 10.03 -8.48 5.74
C GLY A 334 10.10 -9.99 5.48
N GLY A 335 11.13 -10.42 4.75
CA GLY A 335 11.31 -11.82 4.32
C GLY A 335 11.33 -12.81 5.48
N THR A 336 12.09 -12.51 6.53
CA THR A 336 12.25 -13.39 7.69
C THR A 336 10.98 -13.42 8.53
N ARG A 337 10.35 -12.26 8.79
CA ARG A 337 9.04 -12.18 9.48
C ARG A 337 7.99 -13.06 8.81
N ILE A 338 7.84 -12.92 7.50
CA ILE A 338 6.82 -13.65 6.73
C ILE A 338 7.15 -15.14 6.66
N ALA A 339 8.43 -15.51 6.50
CA ALA A 339 8.86 -16.89 6.53
C ALA A 339 8.60 -17.55 7.89
N ASP A 340 8.86 -16.86 8.99
CA ASP A 340 8.59 -17.33 10.36
C ASP A 340 7.09 -17.52 10.61
N LEU A 341 6.24 -16.60 10.11
CA LEU A 341 4.77 -16.77 10.17
C LEU A 341 4.32 -18.03 9.43
N LEU A 342 4.87 -18.26 8.23
CA LEU A 342 4.58 -19.45 7.43
C LEU A 342 5.10 -20.72 8.12
N ASP A 343 6.27 -20.68 8.73
CA ASP A 343 6.84 -21.83 9.44
C ASP A 343 6.08 -22.15 10.72
N ALA A 344 5.68 -21.14 11.49
CA ALA A 344 4.82 -21.31 12.65
C ALA A 344 3.45 -21.89 12.25
N ALA A 345 2.92 -21.50 11.09
CA ALA A 345 1.67 -22.04 10.55
C ALA A 345 1.75 -23.54 10.20
N LEU A 346 2.95 -24.12 10.01
CA LEU A 346 3.10 -25.57 9.86
C LEU A 346 2.66 -26.33 11.12
N ALA A 347 2.75 -25.72 12.31
CA ALA A 347 2.27 -26.37 13.54
C ALA A 347 0.74 -26.33 13.69
N GLN A 348 0.03 -25.59 12.83
CA GLN A 348 -1.43 -25.44 12.86
C GLN A 348 -2.13 -26.48 11.97
N ASP A 349 -3.39 -26.83 12.31
CA ASP A 349 -4.24 -27.72 11.49
C ASP A 349 -4.93 -26.91 10.36
N LEU A 350 -4.14 -26.46 9.39
CA LEU A 350 -4.64 -25.74 8.21
C LEU A 350 -5.06 -26.73 7.12
N ALA A 351 -6.27 -26.56 6.60
CA ALA A 351 -6.75 -27.32 5.44
C ALA A 351 -6.04 -26.90 4.14
N ALA A 352 -5.73 -25.61 4.02
CA ALA A 352 -5.07 -25.02 2.87
C ALA A 352 -4.36 -23.70 3.26
N LEU A 353 -3.54 -23.18 2.34
CA LEU A 353 -2.86 -21.89 2.45
C LEU A 353 -3.20 -21.01 1.24
N VAL A 354 -3.52 -19.75 1.49
CA VAL A 354 -3.61 -18.69 0.48
C VAL A 354 -2.51 -17.67 0.74
N VAL A 355 -1.72 -17.36 -0.29
CA VAL A 355 -0.71 -16.30 -0.26
C VAL A 355 -1.28 -15.10 -1.00
N ARG A 356 -1.62 -14.03 -0.26
CA ARG A 356 -2.17 -12.79 -0.79
C ARG A 356 -1.03 -11.80 -1.04
N VAL A 357 -0.83 -11.40 -2.29
CA VAL A 357 0.34 -10.60 -2.70
C VAL A 357 -0.11 -9.24 -3.24
N ASP A 358 0.36 -8.17 -2.59
CA ASP A 358 0.26 -6.77 -3.03
C ASP A 358 1.65 -6.12 -2.97
N SER A 359 2.56 -6.56 -3.84
CA SER A 359 3.98 -6.21 -3.79
C SER A 359 4.59 -5.93 -5.18
N PRO A 360 5.38 -4.84 -5.32
CA PRO A 360 6.21 -4.59 -6.50
C PRO A 360 7.47 -5.47 -6.53
N GLY A 361 7.69 -6.32 -5.52
CA GLY A 361 8.92 -7.08 -5.33
C GLY A 361 9.92 -6.37 -4.41
N GLY A 362 11.20 -6.62 -4.61
CA GLY A 362 12.29 -6.07 -3.79
C GLY A 362 13.48 -7.04 -3.73
N SER A 363 13.97 -7.32 -2.53
CA SER A 363 15.11 -8.21 -2.29
C SER A 363 14.86 -9.62 -2.82
N VAL A 364 15.80 -10.12 -3.64
CA VAL A 364 15.79 -11.50 -4.15
C VAL A 364 15.92 -12.51 -3.01
N THR A 365 16.75 -12.22 -2.00
CA THR A 365 17.03 -13.16 -0.90
C THR A 365 15.81 -13.33 -0.01
N ALA A 366 15.16 -12.24 0.39
CA ALA A 366 13.89 -12.29 1.12
C ALA A 366 12.76 -12.92 0.28
N SER A 367 12.66 -12.61 -1.01
CA SER A 367 11.68 -13.27 -1.89
C SER A 367 11.88 -14.79 -1.94
N GLU A 368 13.13 -15.25 -1.99
CA GLU A 368 13.45 -16.68 -1.98
C GLU A 368 13.24 -17.33 -0.62
N GLU A 369 13.46 -16.61 0.48
CA GLU A 369 13.15 -17.05 1.84
C GLU A 369 11.66 -17.33 2.00
N ILE A 370 10.81 -16.37 1.65
CA ILE A 370 9.35 -16.53 1.66
C ILE A 370 8.93 -17.68 0.74
N ARG A 371 9.44 -17.73 -0.50
CA ARG A 371 9.12 -18.80 -1.45
C ARG A 371 9.46 -20.20 -0.89
N ARG A 372 10.60 -20.34 -0.20
CA ARG A 372 10.97 -21.59 0.48
C ARG A 372 10.00 -21.94 1.61
N ALA A 373 9.54 -20.96 2.37
CA ALA A 373 8.53 -21.17 3.41
C ALA A 373 7.19 -21.64 2.84
N VAL A 374 6.73 -21.02 1.75
CA VAL A 374 5.53 -21.48 1.02
C VAL A 374 5.72 -22.91 0.49
N GLN A 375 6.90 -23.23 -0.06
CA GLN A 375 7.20 -24.59 -0.56
C GLN A 375 7.10 -25.66 0.53
N ARG A 376 7.46 -25.37 1.79
CA ARG A 376 7.34 -26.33 2.90
C ARG A 376 5.89 -26.75 3.17
N HIS A 377 4.92 -25.86 2.96
CA HIS A 377 3.49 -26.21 3.03
C HIS A 377 3.09 -27.19 1.90
N ARG A 378 3.54 -26.92 0.67
CA ARG A 378 3.30 -27.81 -0.47
C ARG A 378 3.94 -29.18 -0.32
N ASP A 379 5.15 -29.25 0.25
CA ASP A 379 5.84 -30.51 0.52
C ASP A 379 5.04 -31.39 1.49
N ARG A 380 4.28 -30.77 2.40
CA ARG A 380 3.31 -31.42 3.30
C ARG A 380 1.93 -31.68 2.69
N LYS A 381 1.77 -31.46 1.38
CA LYS A 381 0.51 -31.67 0.64
C LYS A 381 -0.62 -30.74 1.05
N ILE A 382 -0.31 -29.61 1.70
CA ILE A 382 -1.28 -28.53 1.91
C ILE A 382 -1.46 -27.81 0.57
N PRO A 383 -2.70 -27.69 0.04
CA PRO A 383 -2.96 -26.92 -1.16
C PRO A 383 -2.56 -25.45 -0.99
N VAL A 384 -1.84 -24.90 -1.96
CA VAL A 384 -1.42 -23.49 -1.94
C VAL A 384 -2.00 -22.73 -3.12
N ALA A 385 -2.89 -21.79 -2.85
CA ALA A 385 -3.33 -20.78 -3.81
C ALA A 385 -2.56 -19.47 -3.61
N VAL A 386 -2.32 -18.74 -4.69
CA VAL A 386 -1.85 -17.36 -4.64
C VAL A 386 -2.93 -16.46 -5.21
N SER A 387 -3.22 -15.36 -4.50
CA SER A 387 -4.12 -14.31 -4.96
C SER A 387 -3.32 -13.02 -5.11
N PHE A 388 -3.26 -12.51 -6.33
CA PHE A 388 -2.68 -11.20 -6.60
C PHE A 388 -3.71 -10.10 -6.35
N ALA A 389 -3.28 -9.05 -5.66
CA ALA A 389 -4.04 -7.82 -5.42
C ALA A 389 -3.74 -6.82 -6.55
N ASN A 390 -3.45 -5.56 -6.20
CA ASN A 390 -3.14 -4.52 -7.18
C ASN A 390 -1.82 -4.81 -7.90
N VAL A 391 -0.79 -5.23 -7.16
CA VAL A 391 0.54 -5.49 -7.73
C VAL A 391 1.09 -6.83 -7.24
N ALA A 392 1.63 -7.65 -8.13
CA ALA A 392 2.40 -8.84 -7.80
C ALA A 392 3.50 -9.02 -8.85
N ALA A 393 4.47 -8.12 -8.82
CA ALA A 393 5.50 -8.03 -9.85
C ALA A 393 6.88 -8.40 -9.28
N SER A 394 7.75 -8.91 -10.15
CA SER A 394 9.15 -9.21 -9.84
C SER A 394 9.29 -10.14 -8.62
N GLY A 395 9.83 -9.70 -7.48
CA GLY A 395 9.89 -10.49 -6.24
C GLY A 395 8.51 -10.97 -5.76
N GLY A 396 7.45 -10.19 -5.97
CA GLY A 396 6.08 -10.63 -5.70
C GLY A 396 5.67 -11.84 -6.56
N TYR A 397 6.04 -11.84 -7.84
CA TYR A 397 5.85 -12.99 -8.73
C TYR A 397 6.78 -14.16 -8.37
N TRP A 398 7.99 -13.88 -7.90
CA TRP A 398 8.95 -14.89 -7.45
C TRP A 398 8.36 -15.76 -6.33
N VAL A 399 7.73 -15.14 -5.33
CA VAL A 399 7.09 -15.87 -4.23
C VAL A 399 5.97 -16.79 -4.73
N ALA A 400 5.21 -16.33 -5.74
CA ALA A 400 4.11 -17.09 -6.32
C ALA A 400 4.55 -18.38 -7.05
N THR A 401 5.83 -18.53 -7.40
CA THR A 401 6.33 -19.70 -8.14
C THR A 401 6.26 -21.02 -7.36
N SER A 402 5.94 -20.98 -6.07
CA SER A 402 5.72 -22.16 -5.22
C SER A 402 4.25 -22.32 -4.81
N SER A 403 3.33 -22.06 -5.75
CA SER A 403 1.90 -22.34 -5.59
C SER A 403 1.41 -23.43 -6.53
N ASP A 404 0.18 -23.91 -6.28
CA ASP A 404 -0.54 -24.83 -7.17
C ASP A 404 -1.46 -24.08 -8.15
N ARG A 405 -1.86 -22.85 -7.81
CA ARG A 405 -2.75 -21.99 -8.60
C ARG A 405 -2.48 -20.51 -8.31
N ILE A 406 -2.50 -19.67 -9.35
CA ILE A 406 -2.36 -18.21 -9.28
C ILE A 406 -3.63 -17.56 -9.82
N PHE A 407 -4.27 -16.74 -8.99
CA PHE A 407 -5.41 -15.88 -9.32
C PHE A 407 -4.95 -14.44 -9.42
N ALA A 408 -5.45 -13.72 -10.42
CA ALA A 408 -5.27 -12.27 -10.54
C ALA A 408 -6.51 -11.65 -11.17
N GLU A 409 -6.78 -10.38 -10.90
CA GLU A 409 -7.81 -9.64 -11.62
C GLU A 409 -7.26 -9.05 -12.92
N PRO A 410 -8.12 -8.71 -13.90
CA PRO A 410 -7.67 -8.04 -15.12
C PRO A 410 -6.81 -6.81 -14.85
N ASP A 411 -7.16 -6.05 -13.80
CA ASP A 411 -6.50 -4.82 -13.35
C ASP A 411 -5.19 -5.04 -12.57
N THR A 412 -4.87 -6.29 -12.18
CA THR A 412 -3.64 -6.59 -11.43
C THR A 412 -2.41 -6.28 -12.29
N ILE A 413 -1.36 -5.72 -11.69
CA ILE A 413 -0.07 -5.49 -12.35
C ILE A 413 0.90 -6.60 -11.91
N THR A 414 1.43 -7.37 -12.86
CA THR A 414 2.30 -8.51 -12.57
C THR A 414 3.43 -8.67 -13.60
N GLY A 415 4.10 -9.82 -13.62
CA GLY A 415 5.29 -10.06 -14.43
C GLY A 415 6.52 -9.41 -13.81
N SER A 416 7.17 -8.50 -14.54
CA SER A 416 8.46 -7.89 -14.20
C SER A 416 9.54 -8.91 -13.83
N ILE A 417 9.53 -10.05 -14.54
CA ILE A 417 10.47 -11.17 -14.36
C ILE A 417 11.83 -10.71 -14.90
N GLY A 418 12.66 -10.19 -14.01
CA GLY A 418 13.95 -9.58 -14.31
C GLY A 418 14.66 -9.17 -13.03
N VAL A 419 15.98 -9.04 -13.09
CA VAL A 419 16.83 -8.81 -11.92
C VAL A 419 17.84 -7.71 -12.22
N PHE A 420 18.10 -6.84 -11.25
CA PHE A 420 19.11 -5.81 -11.36
C PHE A 420 19.82 -5.54 -10.03
N ALA A 421 20.94 -4.83 -10.10
CA ALA A 421 21.61 -4.18 -8.99
C ALA A 421 22.18 -2.85 -9.47
N VAL A 422 22.12 -1.83 -8.61
CA VAL A 422 22.76 -0.54 -8.83
C VAL A 422 23.68 -0.28 -7.64
N ILE A 423 24.95 0.03 -7.92
CA ILE A 423 25.95 0.30 -6.90
C ILE A 423 26.62 1.64 -7.23
N PRO A 424 26.44 2.70 -6.42
CA PRO A 424 27.16 3.94 -6.62
C PRO A 424 28.63 3.77 -6.20
N THR A 425 29.54 4.30 -7.02
CA THR A 425 30.97 4.44 -6.69
C THR A 425 31.41 5.90 -6.84
N PHE A 426 32.42 6.28 -6.07
CA PHE A 426 32.79 7.68 -5.82
C PHE A 426 34.23 7.97 -6.24
N GLU A 427 34.81 7.18 -7.14
CA GLU A 427 36.21 7.31 -7.52
C GLU A 427 36.56 8.68 -8.11
N ASP A 428 35.69 9.20 -8.98
CA ASP A 428 35.90 10.51 -9.61
C ASP A 428 35.63 11.65 -8.62
N ALA A 429 34.59 11.52 -7.79
CA ALA A 429 34.28 12.49 -6.73
C ALA A 429 35.41 12.58 -5.69
N ALA A 430 35.93 11.44 -5.23
CA ALA A 430 37.03 11.36 -4.29
C ALA A 430 38.31 11.98 -4.88
N ALA A 431 38.64 11.63 -6.12
CA ALA A 431 39.81 12.18 -6.81
C ALA A 431 39.75 13.71 -6.94
N LYS A 432 38.57 14.29 -7.22
CA LYS A 432 38.37 15.75 -7.26
C LYS A 432 38.64 16.43 -5.92
N LEU A 433 38.42 15.73 -4.81
CA LEU A 433 38.71 16.21 -3.46
C LEU A 433 40.16 15.93 -3.02
N GLY A 434 40.99 15.34 -3.88
CA GLY A 434 42.35 14.92 -3.54
C GLY A 434 42.41 13.65 -2.68
N VAL A 435 41.31 12.91 -2.56
CA VAL A 435 41.27 11.60 -1.89
C VAL A 435 41.50 10.51 -2.94
N THR A 436 42.46 9.62 -2.69
CA THR A 436 42.78 8.49 -3.57
C THR A 436 42.81 7.19 -2.77
N SER A 437 42.58 6.07 -3.46
CA SER A 437 42.67 4.72 -2.89
C SER A 437 43.82 3.98 -3.56
N ASP A 438 44.73 3.41 -2.77
CA ASP A 438 45.84 2.59 -3.23
C ASP A 438 46.09 1.44 -2.25
N GLY A 439 46.62 0.31 -2.74
CA GLY A 439 46.85 -0.87 -1.93
C GLY A 439 47.43 -2.06 -2.71
N TYR A 440 47.89 -3.07 -1.97
CA TYR A 440 48.42 -4.30 -2.55
C TYR A 440 47.36 -5.39 -2.63
N ARG A 441 47.29 -6.10 -3.77
CA ARG A 441 46.31 -7.16 -4.02
C ARG A 441 47.00 -8.52 -4.07
N THR A 442 46.55 -9.43 -3.20
CA THR A 442 47.00 -10.84 -3.20
C THR A 442 46.22 -11.72 -4.20
N THR A 443 45.03 -11.27 -4.61
CA THR A 443 44.16 -11.89 -5.60
C THR A 443 43.41 -10.80 -6.37
N GLU A 444 42.77 -11.12 -7.50
CA GLU A 444 41.93 -10.18 -8.27
C GLU A 444 40.77 -9.55 -7.46
N LEU A 445 40.35 -10.19 -6.36
CA LEU A 445 39.28 -9.70 -5.49
C LEU A 445 39.82 -9.06 -4.20
N SER A 446 41.11 -9.14 -3.93
CA SER A 446 41.68 -8.56 -2.72
C SER A 446 41.53 -7.03 -2.75
N GLY A 447 40.94 -6.46 -1.71
CA GLY A 447 40.65 -5.02 -1.64
C GLY A 447 39.49 -4.58 -2.55
N GLN A 448 38.62 -5.49 -2.97
CA GLN A 448 37.36 -5.19 -3.68
C GLN A 448 36.16 -5.66 -2.84
N PRO A 449 34.98 -5.02 -2.94
CA PRO A 449 34.69 -3.79 -3.69
C PRO A 449 35.38 -2.56 -3.10
N ASP A 450 35.97 -1.72 -3.95
CA ASP A 450 36.51 -0.42 -3.57
C ASP A 450 35.61 0.71 -4.07
N PHE A 451 34.89 1.34 -3.14
CA PHE A 451 33.95 2.41 -3.47
C PHE A 451 34.62 3.76 -3.74
N LEU A 452 35.89 3.94 -3.35
CA LEU A 452 36.68 5.17 -3.53
C LEU A 452 37.74 5.05 -4.63
N GLY A 453 38.27 3.85 -4.88
CA GLY A 453 39.19 3.56 -5.97
C GLY A 453 38.51 2.97 -7.22
N GLY A 454 37.22 2.66 -7.12
CA GLY A 454 36.43 2.06 -8.19
C GLY A 454 36.58 0.54 -8.26
N PHE A 455 35.62 -0.11 -8.93
CA PHE A 455 35.62 -1.56 -9.06
C PHE A 455 36.52 -2.04 -10.20
N THR A 456 37.22 -3.16 -9.97
CA THR A 456 38.04 -3.81 -11.02
C THR A 456 37.16 -4.50 -12.06
N PRO A 457 37.67 -4.74 -13.29
CA PRO A 457 36.95 -5.51 -14.30
C PRO A 457 36.55 -6.92 -13.83
N ALA A 458 37.40 -7.56 -13.01
CA ALA A 458 37.11 -8.86 -12.41
C ALA A 458 35.92 -8.79 -11.43
N MET A 459 35.85 -7.74 -10.61
CA MET A 459 34.74 -7.50 -9.70
C MET A 459 33.43 -7.19 -10.46
N ASP A 460 33.49 -6.32 -11.48
CA ASP A 460 32.35 -6.03 -12.36
C ASP A 460 31.81 -7.30 -13.03
N ALA A 461 32.70 -8.13 -13.57
CA ALA A 461 32.32 -9.40 -14.22
C ALA A 461 31.71 -10.40 -13.22
N LEU A 462 32.24 -10.46 -11.99
CA LEU A 462 31.69 -11.31 -10.92
C LEU A 462 30.25 -10.88 -10.57
N LEU A 463 30.02 -9.58 -10.40
CA LEU A 463 28.71 -9.04 -10.06
C LEU A 463 27.71 -9.26 -11.21
N GLN A 464 28.08 -8.99 -12.45
CA GLN A 464 27.21 -9.26 -13.60
C GLN A 464 26.87 -10.74 -13.73
N ASN A 465 27.85 -11.64 -13.55
CA ASN A 465 27.60 -13.09 -13.60
C ASN A 465 26.69 -13.57 -12.46
N SER A 466 26.77 -12.94 -11.29
CA SER A 466 25.84 -13.20 -10.18
C SER A 466 24.39 -12.81 -10.56
N ILE A 467 24.20 -11.66 -11.20
CA ILE A 467 22.88 -11.25 -11.73
C ILE A 467 22.38 -12.20 -12.81
N ASN A 468 23.24 -12.59 -13.77
CA ASN A 468 22.90 -13.57 -14.80
C ASN A 468 22.42 -14.89 -14.19
N GLY A 469 23.16 -15.44 -13.23
CA GLY A 469 22.77 -16.68 -12.54
C GLY A 469 21.46 -16.54 -11.75
N THR A 470 21.20 -15.37 -11.18
CA THR A 470 19.94 -15.09 -10.49
C THR A 470 18.76 -15.04 -11.46
N TYR A 471 18.93 -14.39 -12.60
CA TYR A 471 17.92 -14.34 -13.65
C TYR A 471 17.62 -15.74 -14.21
N SER A 472 18.64 -16.55 -14.51
CA SER A 472 18.43 -17.95 -14.97
C SER A 472 17.66 -18.79 -13.94
N ARG A 473 17.94 -18.61 -12.64
CA ARG A 473 17.13 -19.26 -11.58
C ARG A 473 15.69 -18.78 -11.59
N PHE A 474 15.45 -17.48 -11.80
CA PHE A 474 14.09 -16.95 -11.89
C PHE A 474 13.32 -17.62 -13.03
N LEU A 475 13.88 -17.63 -14.23
CA LEU A 475 13.28 -18.30 -15.39
C LEU A 475 13.01 -19.77 -15.11
N GLY A 476 13.95 -20.47 -14.48
CA GLY A 476 13.79 -21.87 -14.08
C GLY A 476 12.60 -22.09 -13.14
N ARG A 477 12.39 -21.20 -12.17
CA ARG A 477 11.25 -21.26 -11.25
C ARG A 477 9.93 -21.03 -11.96
N VAL A 478 9.86 -20.00 -12.81
CA VAL A 478 8.65 -19.71 -13.58
C VAL A 478 8.36 -20.86 -14.54
N SER A 479 9.37 -21.35 -15.24
CA SER A 479 9.26 -22.51 -16.14
C SER A 479 8.68 -23.74 -15.43
N ALA A 480 9.22 -24.08 -14.25
CA ALA A 480 8.75 -25.21 -13.47
C ALA A 480 7.32 -25.00 -12.93
N SER A 481 7.03 -23.81 -12.39
CA SER A 481 5.73 -23.46 -11.81
C SER A 481 4.63 -23.44 -12.86
N ARG A 482 4.88 -22.80 -14.00
CA ARG A 482 3.91 -22.59 -15.09
C ARG A 482 3.90 -23.73 -16.10
N ARG A 483 4.78 -24.73 -15.93
CA ARG A 483 5.02 -25.83 -16.89
C ARG A 483 5.26 -25.31 -18.31
N MET A 484 6.03 -24.22 -18.40
CA MET A 484 6.30 -23.47 -19.61
C MET A 484 7.76 -23.67 -20.02
N PRO A 485 8.09 -23.95 -21.30
CA PRO A 485 9.47 -24.06 -21.74
C PRO A 485 10.27 -22.78 -21.44
N LEU A 486 11.54 -22.90 -21.04
CA LEU A 486 12.40 -21.76 -20.71
C LEU A 486 12.43 -20.68 -21.81
N ALA A 487 12.49 -21.09 -23.09
CA ALA A 487 12.47 -20.16 -24.20
C ALA A 487 11.19 -19.31 -24.24
N ARG A 488 10.03 -19.92 -23.94
CA ARG A 488 8.76 -19.21 -23.87
C ARG A 488 8.67 -18.30 -22.64
N VAL A 489 9.23 -18.71 -21.50
CA VAL A 489 9.34 -17.84 -20.33
C VAL A 489 10.20 -16.63 -20.66
N GLU A 490 11.33 -16.83 -21.34
CA GLU A 490 12.25 -15.75 -21.72
C GLU A 490 11.58 -14.70 -22.61
N GLU A 491 10.73 -15.14 -23.56
CA GLU A 491 9.94 -14.24 -24.44
C GLU A 491 8.98 -13.32 -23.68
N VAL A 492 8.38 -13.82 -22.59
CA VAL A 492 7.40 -13.06 -21.80
C VAL A 492 8.00 -12.43 -20.53
N ALA A 493 9.30 -12.62 -20.32
CA ALA A 493 10.08 -12.10 -19.19
C ALA A 493 10.78 -10.80 -19.58
N GLN A 494 12.12 -10.77 -19.58
CA GLN A 494 12.93 -9.58 -19.89
C GLN A 494 12.66 -8.35 -19.00
N GLY A 495 12.08 -8.54 -17.81
CA GLY A 495 11.67 -7.45 -16.93
C GLY A 495 10.33 -6.80 -17.30
N GLN A 496 9.63 -7.30 -18.31
CA GLN A 496 8.39 -6.71 -18.83
C GLN A 496 7.24 -6.81 -17.82
N VAL A 497 6.52 -5.71 -17.63
CA VAL A 497 5.35 -5.61 -16.76
C VAL A 497 4.09 -5.89 -17.57
N TRP A 498 3.14 -6.64 -16.99
CA TRP A 498 1.90 -7.03 -17.64
C TRP A 498 0.70 -6.71 -16.76
N ASP A 499 -0.41 -6.31 -17.37
CA ASP A 499 -1.72 -6.37 -16.71
C ASP A 499 -2.17 -7.83 -16.53
N GLY A 500 -3.07 -8.09 -15.60
CA GLY A 500 -3.51 -9.43 -15.24
C GLY A 500 -4.29 -10.11 -16.36
N GLY A 501 -5.01 -9.33 -17.16
CA GLY A 501 -5.67 -9.75 -18.39
C GLY A 501 -4.70 -10.40 -19.35
N THR A 502 -3.66 -9.66 -19.74
CA THR A 502 -2.58 -10.15 -20.60
C THR A 502 -1.82 -11.29 -19.95
N ALA A 503 -1.44 -11.17 -18.67
CA ALA A 503 -0.68 -12.17 -17.93
C ALA A 503 -1.35 -13.55 -17.92
N ARG A 504 -2.69 -13.60 -17.86
CA ARG A 504 -3.46 -14.84 -18.02
C ARG A 504 -3.33 -15.41 -19.43
N GLN A 505 -3.48 -14.57 -20.47
CA GLN A 505 -3.41 -15.01 -21.86
C GLN A 505 -2.05 -15.63 -22.22
N ILE A 506 -0.97 -15.09 -21.66
CA ILE A 506 0.40 -15.59 -21.88
C ILE A 506 0.82 -16.72 -20.93
N GLY A 507 -0.05 -17.12 -19.99
CA GLY A 507 0.15 -18.26 -19.10
C GLY A 507 0.90 -17.98 -17.80
N LEU A 508 1.16 -16.71 -17.46
CA LEU A 508 1.78 -16.31 -16.18
C LEU A 508 0.79 -16.39 -15.01
N VAL A 509 -0.50 -16.26 -15.28
CA VAL A 509 -1.61 -16.41 -14.32
C VAL A 509 -2.52 -17.56 -14.76
N ASP A 510 -3.12 -18.29 -13.82
CA ASP A 510 -4.00 -19.41 -14.14
C ASP A 510 -5.45 -19.01 -14.39
N GLU A 511 -5.97 -18.10 -13.57
CA GLU A 511 -7.40 -17.80 -13.50
C GLU A 511 -7.66 -16.37 -13.09
N PHE A 512 -8.80 -15.82 -13.53
CA PHE A 512 -9.26 -14.53 -13.02
C PHE A 512 -9.92 -14.70 -11.67
N GLY A 513 -9.57 -13.84 -10.71
CA GLY A 513 -10.17 -13.85 -9.38
C GLY A 513 -9.31 -13.14 -8.35
N GLY A 514 -9.94 -12.80 -7.22
CA GLY A 514 -9.33 -12.17 -6.07
C GLY A 514 -9.13 -13.15 -4.92
N LEU A 515 -9.25 -12.65 -3.69
CA LEU A 515 -9.03 -13.44 -2.47
C LEU A 515 -10.12 -14.51 -2.29
N THR A 516 -11.37 -14.20 -2.64
CA THR A 516 -12.52 -15.09 -2.49
C THR A 516 -12.39 -16.34 -3.37
N GLU A 517 -12.03 -16.17 -4.64
CA GLU A 517 -11.83 -17.28 -5.58
C GLU A 517 -10.65 -18.16 -5.17
N ALA A 518 -9.56 -17.54 -4.70
CA ALA A 518 -8.40 -18.27 -4.20
C ALA A 518 -8.75 -19.10 -2.95
N LEU A 519 -9.50 -18.55 -2.00
CA LEU A 519 -9.98 -19.28 -0.82
C LEU A 519 -10.91 -20.43 -1.19
N GLY A 520 -11.89 -20.19 -2.05
CA GLY A 520 -12.83 -21.22 -2.51
C GLY A 520 -12.14 -22.36 -3.25
N TRP A 521 -11.19 -22.03 -4.14
CA TRP A 521 -10.37 -23.04 -4.82
C TRP A 521 -9.52 -23.85 -3.83
N ALA A 522 -8.90 -23.17 -2.85
CA ALA A 522 -8.04 -23.83 -1.88
C ALA A 522 -8.85 -24.76 -0.95
N ALA A 523 -10.04 -24.33 -0.52
CA ALA A 523 -11.00 -25.14 0.23
C ALA A 523 -11.43 -26.38 -0.55
N ALA A 524 -11.87 -26.20 -1.79
CA ALA A 524 -12.31 -27.28 -2.67
C ALA A 524 -11.17 -28.29 -2.92
N LYS A 525 -9.94 -27.80 -3.11
CA LYS A 525 -8.75 -28.63 -3.29
C LYS A 525 -8.39 -29.43 -2.03
N ALA A 526 -8.67 -28.88 -0.85
CA ALA A 526 -8.53 -29.54 0.44
C ALA A 526 -9.70 -30.50 0.77
N GLY A 527 -10.73 -30.58 -0.08
CA GLY A 527 -11.91 -31.40 0.16
C GLY A 527 -12.87 -30.84 1.21
N VAL A 528 -12.80 -29.53 1.49
CA VAL A 528 -13.69 -28.84 2.42
C VAL A 528 -14.76 -28.10 1.63
N LYS A 529 -16.03 -28.26 2.01
CA LYS A 529 -17.17 -27.65 1.31
C LYS A 529 -17.35 -26.18 1.71
N ASP A 530 -18.01 -25.42 0.85
CA ASP A 530 -18.39 -24.03 1.17
C ASP A 530 -19.25 -23.97 2.43
N GLY A 531 -18.93 -23.02 3.31
CA GLY A 531 -19.53 -22.89 4.64
C GLY A 531 -18.95 -23.80 5.72
N GLU A 532 -18.06 -24.74 5.36
CA GLU A 532 -17.34 -25.61 6.30
C GLU A 532 -15.88 -25.18 6.52
N TRP A 533 -15.51 -23.96 6.11
CA TRP A 533 -14.19 -23.37 6.30
C TRP A 533 -14.26 -21.88 6.68
N HIS A 534 -13.16 -21.37 7.23
CA HIS A 534 -12.98 -19.93 7.46
C HIS A 534 -11.51 -19.51 7.23
N PRO A 535 -11.27 -18.26 6.77
CA PRO A 535 -9.92 -17.75 6.63
C PRO A 535 -9.31 -17.37 7.99
N VAL A 536 -8.03 -17.67 8.17
CA VAL A 536 -7.21 -17.25 9.32
C VAL A 536 -6.03 -16.44 8.79
N PHE A 537 -6.07 -15.13 8.98
CA PHE A 537 -5.00 -14.23 8.56
C PHE A 537 -3.80 -14.34 9.51
N LEU A 538 -2.69 -14.84 9.01
CA LEU A 538 -1.48 -15.13 9.78
C LEU A 538 -0.75 -13.84 10.15
N GLY A 539 -0.30 -13.75 11.40
CA GLY A 539 0.44 -12.58 11.91
C GLY A 539 -0.44 -11.40 12.31
N GLU A 540 -1.75 -11.48 12.10
CA GLU A 540 -2.69 -10.49 12.61
C GLU A 540 -3.07 -10.79 14.05
N SER A 541 -2.72 -9.89 14.97
CA SER A 541 -3.30 -9.86 16.31
C SER A 541 -4.46 -8.89 16.35
N ASP A 542 -5.52 -9.23 17.08
CA ASP A 542 -6.58 -8.30 17.48
C ASP A 542 -5.97 -7.21 18.37
N GLY A 543 -5.39 -6.17 17.75
CA GLY A 543 -4.63 -5.12 18.43
C GLY A 543 -5.52 -4.26 19.33
N ASN A 544 -5.71 -4.68 20.58
CA ASN A 544 -6.56 -3.99 21.56
C ASN A 544 -6.07 -2.58 21.95
N TYR A 545 -4.81 -2.22 21.64
CA TYR A 545 -4.19 -0.94 22.06
C TYR A 545 -3.87 0.02 20.91
N ASP A 546 -3.85 -0.46 19.66
CA ASP A 546 -3.48 0.34 18.49
C ASP A 546 -4.48 1.49 18.27
N SER A 547 -5.76 1.21 18.50
CA SER A 547 -6.85 2.20 18.43
C SER A 547 -6.73 3.28 19.51
N LEU A 548 -6.28 2.94 20.71
CA LEU A 548 -6.11 3.87 21.83
C LEU A 548 -4.91 4.80 21.60
N ILE A 549 -3.78 4.26 21.15
CA ILE A 549 -2.57 5.03 20.84
C ILE A 549 -2.86 5.97 19.67
N ARG A 550 -3.47 5.46 18.59
CA ARG A 550 -3.92 6.31 17.48
C ARG A 550 -4.80 7.43 18.00
N ARG A 551 -5.81 7.15 18.82
CA ARG A 551 -6.71 8.18 19.38
C ARG A 551 -6.03 9.20 20.31
N MET A 552 -5.00 8.80 21.04
CA MET A 552 -4.20 9.71 21.88
C MET A 552 -3.29 10.61 21.05
N VAL A 553 -2.67 10.08 20.00
CA VAL A 553 -1.82 10.85 19.07
C VAL A 553 -2.65 11.72 18.13
N THR A 554 -3.80 11.23 17.66
CA THR A 554 -4.66 11.95 16.72
C THR A 554 -5.63 12.92 17.38
N GLY A 555 -5.72 12.93 18.72
CA GLY A 555 -6.61 13.82 19.47
C GLY A 555 -8.04 13.72 18.98
N GLY A 556 -8.80 12.76 19.50
CA GLY A 556 -10.19 12.50 19.09
C GLY A 556 -10.95 13.77 18.73
N SER A 557 -11.37 13.84 17.46
CA SER A 557 -12.05 14.96 16.77
C SER A 557 -11.21 16.06 16.09
N GLN A 558 -9.87 16.05 16.11
CA GLN A 558 -9.05 17.00 15.32
C GLN A 558 -8.58 16.48 13.95
N ALA A 559 -8.88 15.22 13.60
CA ALA A 559 -8.52 14.67 12.29
C ALA A 559 -9.24 15.35 11.11
N ARG A 560 -10.43 15.96 11.33
CA ARG A 560 -11.14 16.72 10.29
C ARG A 560 -10.48 18.07 9.96
N THR A 561 -9.58 18.56 10.82
CA THR A 561 -8.95 19.88 10.67
C THR A 561 -7.53 19.85 10.14
N ALA A 562 -6.88 18.68 10.06
CA ALA A 562 -5.51 18.57 9.57
C ALA A 562 -5.40 18.03 8.12
N ALA A 563 -6.39 17.27 7.62
CA ALA A 563 -6.42 16.78 6.25
C ALA A 563 -7.30 17.66 5.33
N GLY A 564 -6.82 18.88 5.12
CA GLY A 564 -7.05 19.76 3.97
C GLY A 564 -8.35 19.66 3.16
N GLY A 565 -9.39 20.38 3.59
CA GLY A 565 -10.25 21.08 2.65
C GLY A 565 -9.42 22.16 1.94
N GLY A 566 -9.32 22.09 0.62
CA GLY A 566 -8.54 23.04 -0.17
C GLY A 566 -8.91 22.92 -1.64
N ASP A 567 -8.77 24.02 -2.37
CA ASP A 567 -9.07 24.07 -3.79
C ASP A 567 -8.08 23.25 -4.64
N ILE A 568 -8.22 23.32 -5.96
CA ILE A 568 -7.31 22.67 -6.91
C ILE A 568 -5.84 23.04 -6.67
N PHE A 569 -5.53 24.24 -6.20
CA PHE A 569 -4.16 24.69 -5.95
C PHE A 569 -3.60 24.06 -4.68
N ALA A 570 -4.43 23.87 -3.64
CA ALA A 570 -4.03 23.07 -2.47
C ALA A 570 -3.74 21.61 -2.84
N LEU A 571 -4.51 21.01 -3.78
CA LEU A 571 -4.22 19.68 -4.30
C LEU A 571 -2.89 19.63 -5.06
N LEU A 572 -2.61 20.63 -5.91
CA LEU A 572 -1.33 20.74 -6.63
C LEU A 572 -0.15 20.98 -5.66
N GLY A 573 -0.35 21.79 -4.62
CA GLY A 573 0.64 22.03 -3.56
C GLY A 573 1.02 20.74 -2.84
N ARG A 574 0.05 19.91 -2.44
CA ARG A 574 0.32 18.59 -1.85
C ARG A 574 1.09 17.65 -2.77
N ARG A 575 0.79 17.66 -4.08
CA ARG A 575 1.59 16.90 -5.07
C ARG A 575 3.06 17.34 -5.10
N SER A 576 3.35 18.62 -4.87
CA SER A 576 4.73 19.10 -4.77
C SER A 576 5.45 18.61 -3.50
N GLU A 577 4.74 18.42 -2.39
CA GLU A 577 5.31 17.86 -1.15
C GLU A 577 5.71 16.38 -1.34
N HIS A 578 4.89 15.60 -2.06
CA HIS A 578 5.20 14.21 -2.40
C HIS A 578 6.46 14.05 -3.28
N LEU A 579 6.82 15.08 -4.05
CA LEU A 579 8.05 15.06 -4.84
C LEU A 579 9.30 14.94 -3.95
N GLY A 580 9.34 15.66 -2.84
CA GLY A 580 10.45 15.61 -1.88
C GLY A 580 10.60 14.23 -1.23
N ALA A 581 9.48 13.61 -0.85
CA ALA A 581 9.45 12.25 -0.32
C ALA A 581 9.95 11.23 -1.36
N ARG A 582 9.52 11.36 -2.62
CA ARG A 582 9.98 10.49 -3.72
C ARG A 582 11.49 10.62 -3.98
N ILE A 583 12.01 11.85 -4.05
CA ILE A 583 13.46 12.09 -4.21
C ILE A 583 14.23 11.44 -3.06
N SER A 584 13.75 11.58 -1.83
CA SER A 584 14.38 10.98 -0.64
C SER A 584 14.39 9.46 -0.72
N ALA A 585 13.27 8.83 -1.12
CA ALA A 585 13.17 7.39 -1.30
C ALA A 585 14.11 6.87 -2.41
N ASP A 586 14.17 7.56 -3.55
CA ASP A 586 15.03 7.19 -4.67
C ASP A 586 16.52 7.35 -4.32
N ALA A 587 16.87 8.35 -3.52
CA ALA A 587 18.23 8.52 -2.97
C ALA A 587 18.58 7.40 -1.97
N LEU A 588 17.69 7.10 -1.02
CA LEU A 588 17.88 5.99 -0.07
C LEU A 588 18.00 4.64 -0.78
N ARG A 589 17.28 4.43 -1.88
CA ARG A 589 17.39 3.22 -2.71
C ARG A 589 18.76 3.12 -3.38
N LEU A 590 19.30 4.24 -3.89
CA LEU A 590 20.61 4.27 -4.52
C LEU A 590 21.75 4.09 -3.51
N LEU A 591 21.65 4.73 -2.34
CA LEU A 591 22.73 4.78 -1.34
C LEU A 591 22.68 3.61 -0.35
N GLY A 592 21.52 2.98 -0.18
CA GLY A 592 21.33 1.86 0.73
C GLY A 592 22.04 0.60 0.24
N ALA A 593 22.60 -0.19 1.17
CA ALA A 593 23.18 -1.49 0.87
C ALA A 593 22.07 -2.51 0.58
N ARG A 594 21.56 -2.50 -0.66
CA ARG A 594 20.54 -3.45 -1.13
C ARG A 594 21.21 -4.52 -1.99
N GLY A 595 20.95 -5.80 -1.69
CA GLY A 595 21.42 -6.92 -2.52
C GLY A 595 20.79 -6.92 -3.91
N ALA A 596 20.94 -8.01 -4.68
CA ALA A 596 20.25 -8.14 -5.97
C ALA A 596 18.73 -7.94 -5.81
N GLN A 597 18.14 -7.14 -6.71
CA GLN A 597 16.76 -6.72 -6.66
C GLN A 597 15.94 -7.36 -7.78
N ALA A 598 14.78 -7.90 -7.39
CA ALA A 598 13.66 -8.20 -8.25
C ALA A 598 12.54 -7.22 -7.87
N LEU A 599 12.67 -5.95 -8.31
CA LEU A 599 11.74 -4.86 -7.99
C LEU A 599 11.14 -4.27 -9.28
N CYS A 600 9.87 -3.89 -9.24
CA CYS A 600 9.15 -3.17 -10.28
C CYS A 600 8.95 -1.70 -9.87
N THR A 601 9.70 -0.78 -10.49
CA THR A 601 9.56 0.67 -10.24
C THR A 601 8.52 1.34 -11.12
N ASP A 602 8.15 0.68 -12.22
CA ASP A 602 7.09 1.15 -13.15
C ASP A 602 5.70 0.74 -12.67
N CYS A 603 5.62 -0.13 -11.68
CA CYS A 603 4.36 -0.48 -11.04
C CYS A 603 3.93 0.72 -10.19
N PRO A 604 2.78 1.36 -10.46
CA PRO A 604 2.24 2.41 -9.61
C PRO A 604 2.04 1.85 -8.20
N ILE A 605 2.92 2.25 -7.28
CA ILE A 605 2.77 1.98 -5.86
C ILE A 605 1.79 3.03 -5.32
N THR A 606 0.49 2.81 -5.49
CA THR A 606 -0.52 3.69 -4.92
C THR A 606 -0.69 3.38 -3.44
N GLY A 607 -0.65 4.41 -2.60
CA GLY A 607 -1.06 4.30 -1.19
C GLY A 607 -0.08 3.67 -0.21
N THR A 608 1.16 3.36 -0.57
CA THR A 608 2.17 3.02 0.46
C THR A 608 2.80 4.32 0.98
N PRO A 609 2.74 4.62 2.29
CA PRO A 609 3.61 5.63 2.86
C PRO A 609 5.04 5.31 2.42
N VAL A 610 5.79 6.31 1.95
CA VAL A 610 7.24 6.16 1.85
C VAL A 610 7.69 5.66 3.22
N ALA A 611 8.32 4.47 3.25
CA ALA A 611 8.74 3.85 4.49
C ALA A 611 9.39 4.92 5.38
N PRO A 612 9.03 5.01 6.67
CA PRO A 612 9.68 5.95 7.56
C PRO A 612 11.20 5.73 7.47
N ALA A 613 11.94 6.84 7.63
CA ALA A 613 13.39 6.84 7.64
C ALA A 613 13.93 5.63 8.43
N PRO A 614 15.06 5.04 8.00
CA PRO A 614 15.56 3.83 8.61
C PRO A 614 15.72 3.99 10.13
N ARG A 615 15.59 2.87 10.85
CA ARG A 615 15.73 2.83 12.31
C ARG A 615 17.02 3.56 12.73
N PRO A 616 17.04 4.25 13.90
CA PRO A 616 18.26 4.84 14.43
C PRO A 616 19.34 3.75 14.50
N GLY A 617 20.40 3.90 13.70
CA GLY A 617 21.44 2.90 13.48
C GLY A 617 21.86 2.68 12.02
N ASP A 618 21.13 3.22 11.03
CA ASP A 618 21.54 3.22 9.61
C ASP A 618 22.42 4.45 9.28
N ASP A 619 23.48 4.64 10.07
CA ASP A 619 24.39 5.82 10.05
C ASP A 619 25.06 6.06 8.69
N ARG A 620 25.04 5.06 7.78
CA ARG A 620 25.69 5.13 6.47
C ARG A 620 24.92 5.96 5.45
N ALA A 621 23.59 5.84 5.41
CA ALA A 621 22.78 6.58 4.45
C ALA A 621 22.78 8.09 4.78
N GLU A 622 22.65 8.43 6.06
CA GLU A 622 22.76 9.82 6.53
C GLU A 622 24.16 10.39 6.29
N GLY A 623 25.22 9.61 6.55
CA GLY A 623 26.60 10.01 6.26
C GLY A 623 26.86 10.25 4.78
N MET A 624 26.31 9.41 3.89
CA MET A 624 26.43 9.56 2.44
C MET A 624 25.62 10.74 1.89
N ILE A 625 24.40 10.96 2.40
CA ILE A 625 23.60 12.14 2.03
C ILE A 625 24.29 13.42 2.50
N ALA A 626 24.86 13.43 3.71
CA ALA A 626 25.65 14.56 4.21
C ALA A 626 26.90 14.81 3.35
N LEU A 627 27.59 13.75 2.92
CA LEU A 627 28.74 13.83 2.02
C LEU A 627 28.34 14.41 0.64
N LEU A 628 27.24 13.93 0.06
CA LEU A 628 26.72 14.44 -1.22
C LEU A 628 26.26 15.91 -1.12
N ALA A 629 25.59 16.28 -0.01
CA ALA A 629 25.17 17.65 0.24
C ALA A 629 26.36 18.60 0.47
N TRP A 630 27.46 18.09 1.04
CA TRP A 630 28.71 18.83 1.16
C TRP A 630 29.43 18.95 -0.19
N LEU A 631 29.51 17.85 -0.96
CA LEU A 631 30.06 17.83 -2.32
C LEU A 631 29.33 18.81 -3.27
N ALA A 632 28.01 18.95 -3.14
CA ALA A 632 27.23 19.87 -3.96
C ALA A 632 27.46 21.36 -3.63
N LYS A 633 28.14 21.68 -2.53
CA LYS A 633 28.52 23.06 -2.15
C LYS A 633 29.93 23.45 -2.62
N LEU A 634 30.70 22.49 -3.11
CA LEU A 634 32.03 22.66 -3.70
C LEU A 634 31.88 22.78 -5.22
#